data_AF-A0AAW8FFD0-F1
#
_entry.id   AF-A0AAW8FFD0-F1
#
_cell.length_a   1.000
_cell.length_b   1.000
_cell.length_c   1.000
_cell.angle_alpha   90.00
_cell.angle_beta   90.00
_cell.angle_gamma   90.00
#
_symmetry.space_group_name_H-M   'P 1'
#
loop_
_entity.id
_entity.type
_entity.pdbx_description
1 polymer ?
#
loop_
_entity_poly.entity_id
_entity_poly.type
_entity_poly.pdbx_seq_one_letter_code
_entity_poly.pdbx_strand_id
1 'polypeptide(L)'
;MADQPGLAQLHFGREDAERDVTEGLLLRGGFLPNAAYRGALSGRKMLIIGRKGSGKSAICMQLMSDGEGGHRGGKVLVTPDEAAGEEIRRFELQGLPGDSAKALIWRYVFAVHAARHLVDHAKGAHDGGHKTDSVKALGRFLKQNGEAAGGGGRLVERLAQGARGLQTSLSLEAFGVKASVDLAQSPSEGARAARQLEIVEQGVARAFEDLGCDGVVHPPLLLMVDQLEQVWSVEPDSNSMVIGLLLAAKHAASLYGRSVRFLLFLRADIYDSLSFGEGDKFHGDELRIAWTEQALKDLAWARARASVGEELTEERLWKELFPETVGGEEITGHLFGRCLPRPRDAIQFLNLCQEKAWLEHERDRITEADVAQAGRQFSEWKLNDLTSEYLVAHPFLRNLFPLFQNTGYVVTRAALTRRFEAAAETLHHDFPAYANALTLPGIIDVLHGVGFLGVRRGNDVVYAGDDGLPVQPHETEFQVHPCFRVALGATTAFDLRRYEPQFADARISSGNYSPGASGSSSLNRDDRLLMQLARSCHSILAQVGRAVGLTRDVRDEITLQINRVLAEVNRIPPGAAASVGLDVDDHLLTTAHYFTNLAAQLRAGGLEESTGVGDVARRVEEEVRRLRRSAGGSYGSSGDSSGY
;
A
#
# COMPACT_ATOMS: atom_id res chain seq x y z
N MET A 1 39.83 11.51 1.88
CA MET A 1 38.88 10.46 2.29
C MET A 1 39.03 9.36 1.27
N ALA A 2 39.39 8.14 1.69
CA ALA A 2 39.54 7.02 0.75
C ALA A 2 38.21 6.82 0.01
N ASP A 3 38.28 6.56 -1.30
CA ASP A 3 37.15 6.25 -2.18
C ASP A 3 36.35 5.08 -1.57
N GLN A 4 35.28 5.39 -0.84
CA GLN A 4 34.39 4.35 -0.34
C GLN A 4 33.67 3.74 -1.55
N PRO A 5 33.53 2.40 -1.63
CA PRO A 5 32.87 1.74 -2.75
C PRO A 5 31.46 2.31 -2.93
N GLY A 6 31.00 2.42 -4.18
CA GLY A 6 29.71 3.08 -4.51
C GLY A 6 28.51 2.52 -3.73
N LEU A 7 28.54 1.23 -3.38
CA LEU A 7 27.50 0.61 -2.56
C LEU A 7 27.48 1.12 -1.10
N ALA A 8 28.64 1.47 -0.53
CA ALA A 8 28.72 2.00 0.84
C ALA A 8 28.07 3.38 0.97
N GLN A 9 28.11 4.16 -0.12
CA GLN A 9 27.50 5.49 -0.21
C GLN A 9 26.02 5.41 -0.60
N LEU A 10 25.60 4.31 -1.25
CA LEU A 10 24.23 4.11 -1.68
C LEU A 10 23.30 3.95 -0.48
N HIS A 11 22.40 4.92 -0.31
CA HIS A 11 21.23 4.78 0.56
C HIS A 11 20.05 5.54 -0.06
N PHE A 12 18.84 5.10 0.25
CA PHE A 12 17.61 5.67 -0.32
C PHE A 12 16.90 6.59 0.66
N GLY A 13 17.55 6.97 1.76
CA GLY A 13 17.01 7.86 2.80
C GLY A 13 16.19 7.11 3.83
N ARG A 14 15.47 7.85 4.68
CA ARG A 14 14.65 7.29 5.77
C ARG A 14 13.18 7.17 5.38
N GLU A 15 12.50 6.30 6.09
CA GLU A 15 11.06 6.04 5.93
C GLU A 15 10.16 7.17 6.45
N ASP A 16 10.68 7.91 7.42
CA ASP A 16 10.04 9.00 8.13
C ASP A 16 10.57 10.32 7.54
N ALA A 17 9.65 11.18 7.08
CA ALA A 17 10.02 12.35 6.29
C ALA A 17 10.85 13.35 7.13
N GLU A 18 10.53 13.51 8.40
CA GLU A 18 11.21 14.40 9.35
C GLU A 18 12.67 13.96 9.57
N ARG A 19 12.89 12.66 9.75
CA ARG A 19 14.25 12.09 9.82
C ARG A 19 14.98 12.18 8.49
N ASP A 20 14.30 11.94 7.38
CA ASP A 20 14.88 12.00 6.03
C ASP A 20 15.32 13.43 5.65
N VAL A 21 14.59 14.45 6.13
CA VAL A 21 15.02 15.86 6.08
C VAL A 21 16.25 16.09 6.92
N THR A 22 16.28 15.56 8.14
CA THR A 22 17.40 15.75 9.09
C THR A 22 18.69 15.15 8.56
N GLU A 23 18.61 13.99 7.92
CA GLU A 23 19.74 13.33 7.24
C GLU A 23 20.05 13.94 5.86
N GLY A 24 19.21 14.87 5.39
CA GLY A 24 19.46 15.74 4.24
C GLY A 24 19.09 15.17 2.88
N LEU A 25 18.74 13.88 2.76
CA LEU A 25 18.51 13.26 1.45
C LEU A 25 17.22 13.76 0.79
N LEU A 26 16.14 13.92 1.56
CA LEU A 26 14.85 14.37 1.02
C LEU A 26 14.99 15.73 0.31
N LEU A 27 15.61 16.70 0.98
CA LEU A 27 15.71 18.08 0.48
C LEU A 27 16.92 18.33 -0.44
N ARG A 28 17.85 17.37 -0.57
CA ARG A 28 19.00 17.44 -1.49
C ARG A 28 18.77 16.64 -2.78
N GLY A 29 17.58 16.79 -3.37
CA GLY A 29 17.23 16.15 -4.64
C GLY A 29 16.59 14.77 -4.55
N GLY A 30 16.42 14.21 -3.34
CA GLY A 30 15.70 12.95 -3.13
C GLY A 30 14.17 13.06 -3.14
N PHE A 31 13.62 14.29 -3.12
CA PHE A 31 12.19 14.54 -3.27
C PHE A 31 11.80 14.52 -4.75
N LEU A 32 10.87 13.63 -5.13
CA LEU A 32 10.31 13.57 -6.49
C LEU A 32 8.97 14.32 -6.55
N PRO A 33 8.87 15.43 -7.31
CA PRO A 33 7.61 16.17 -7.47
C PRO A 33 6.53 15.35 -8.17
N ASN A 34 5.36 15.21 -7.54
CA ASN A 34 4.20 14.55 -8.13
C ASN A 34 3.02 15.53 -8.35
N ALA A 35 1.88 15.02 -8.84
CA ALA A 35 0.69 15.84 -9.06
C ALA A 35 0.16 16.48 -7.76
N ALA A 36 0.21 15.74 -6.65
CA ALA A 36 -0.22 16.21 -5.33
C ALA A 36 0.63 17.39 -4.85
N TYR A 37 1.95 17.26 -4.92
CA TYR A 37 2.87 18.34 -4.59
C TYR A 37 2.64 19.58 -5.47
N ARG A 38 2.50 19.41 -6.79
CA ARG A 38 2.27 20.55 -7.70
C ARG A 38 0.94 21.25 -7.41
N GLY A 39 -0.13 20.49 -7.18
CA GLY A 39 -1.45 21.04 -6.82
C GLY A 39 -1.43 21.74 -5.47
N ALA A 40 -0.73 21.15 -4.49
CA ALA A 40 -0.51 21.73 -3.17
C ALA A 40 0.32 23.01 -3.25
N LEU A 41 1.46 23.02 -3.96
CA LEU A 41 2.35 24.18 -4.12
C LEU A 41 1.67 25.33 -4.86
N SER A 42 0.91 25.05 -5.92
CA SER A 42 0.20 26.08 -6.69
C SER A 42 -1.02 26.63 -5.97
N GLY A 43 -1.50 25.97 -4.91
CA GLY A 43 -2.72 26.36 -4.18
C GLY A 43 -4.00 26.02 -4.93
N ARG A 44 -3.95 25.09 -5.89
CA ARG A 44 -5.14 24.61 -6.62
C ARG A 44 -5.88 23.52 -5.86
N LYS A 45 -5.21 22.90 -4.89
CA LYS A 45 -5.72 21.80 -4.08
C LYS A 45 -5.51 22.14 -2.61
N MET A 46 -6.56 21.97 -1.83
CA MET A 46 -6.58 22.20 -0.39
C MET A 46 -6.54 20.87 0.37
N LEU A 47 -6.97 19.76 -0.23
CA LEU A 47 -7.07 18.48 0.45
C LEU A 47 -6.22 17.42 -0.27
N ILE A 48 -5.18 16.93 0.39
CA ILE A 48 -4.29 15.89 -0.12
C ILE A 48 -4.56 14.60 0.64
N ILE A 49 -5.02 13.59 -0.07
CA ILE A 49 -5.45 12.31 0.50
C ILE A 49 -4.47 11.21 0.10
N GLY A 50 -4.10 10.33 1.03
CA GLY A 50 -3.29 9.16 0.68
C GLY A 50 -3.08 8.20 1.84
N ARG A 51 -2.76 6.94 1.51
CA ARG A 51 -2.46 5.88 2.49
C ARG A 51 -1.23 6.22 3.35
N LYS A 52 -0.99 5.45 4.42
CA LYS A 52 0.27 5.60 5.19
C LYS A 52 1.45 5.34 4.24
N GLY A 53 2.51 6.15 4.34
CA GLY A 53 3.70 6.00 3.49
C GLY A 53 3.57 6.51 2.05
N SER A 54 2.44 7.12 1.65
CA SER A 54 2.24 7.66 0.28
C SER A 54 3.03 8.95 -0.02
N GLY A 55 3.63 9.58 0.99
CA GLY A 55 4.43 10.80 0.85
C GLY A 55 3.73 12.10 1.27
N LYS A 56 2.61 12.05 2.02
CA LYS A 56 1.93 13.25 2.56
C LYS A 56 2.89 14.14 3.36
N SER A 57 3.56 13.58 4.37
CA SER A 57 4.50 14.32 5.21
C SER A 57 5.75 14.76 4.43
N ALA A 58 6.18 14.02 3.41
CA ALA A 58 7.26 14.47 2.52
C ALA A 58 6.86 15.73 1.72
N ILE A 59 5.62 15.80 1.21
CA ILE A 59 5.07 17.02 0.58
C ILE A 59 5.03 18.16 1.59
N CYS A 60 4.54 17.90 2.81
CA CYS A 60 4.51 18.89 3.89
C CYS A 60 5.91 19.44 4.18
N MET A 61 6.91 18.58 4.35
CA MET A 61 8.29 19.00 4.61
C MET A 61 8.91 19.77 3.44
N GLN A 62 8.66 19.35 2.19
CA GLN A 62 9.11 20.09 1.02
C GLN A 62 8.52 21.51 0.99
N LEU A 63 7.22 21.65 1.26
CA LEU A 63 6.55 22.96 1.34
C LEU A 63 7.04 23.80 2.53
N MET A 64 7.40 23.17 3.64
CA MET A 64 8.00 23.82 4.80
C MET A 64 9.42 24.32 4.54
N SER A 65 10.17 23.68 3.63
CA SER A 65 11.55 24.07 3.34
C SER A 65 11.68 25.50 2.81
N ASP A 66 12.78 26.17 3.14
CA ASP A 66 13.09 27.52 2.62
C ASP A 66 13.85 27.49 1.29
N GLY A 67 14.19 26.27 0.82
CA GLY A 67 14.90 26.05 -0.43
C GLY A 67 14.01 26.05 -1.68
N GLU A 68 14.57 25.56 -2.78
CA GLU A 68 13.84 25.42 -4.03
C GLU A 68 12.67 24.43 -3.87
N GLY A 69 11.50 24.84 -4.35
CA GLY A 69 10.26 24.08 -4.20
C GLY A 69 9.54 24.25 -2.85
N GLY A 70 10.10 25.04 -1.93
CA GLY A 70 9.41 25.53 -0.74
C GLY A 70 8.30 26.53 -1.04
N HIS A 71 7.31 26.62 -0.15
CA HIS A 71 6.38 27.74 -0.19
C HIS A 71 7.10 29.05 0.16
N ARG A 72 6.81 30.15 -0.52
CA ARG A 72 7.56 31.42 -0.34
C ARG A 72 7.00 32.32 0.76
N GLY A 73 5.75 32.12 1.16
CA GLY A 73 5.09 32.93 2.19
C GLY A 73 5.33 32.41 3.60
N GLY A 74 4.63 33.02 4.57
CA GLY A 74 4.58 32.49 5.93
C GLY A 74 4.04 31.06 5.95
N LYS A 75 4.51 30.25 6.90
CA LYS A 75 4.17 28.82 6.98
C LYS A 75 3.78 28.47 8.41
N VAL A 76 2.69 27.74 8.57
CA VAL A 76 2.21 27.22 9.84
C VAL A 76 1.86 25.76 9.64
N LEU A 77 2.39 24.89 10.50
CA LEU A 77 2.01 23.49 10.55
C LEU A 77 1.34 23.20 11.89
N VAL A 78 0.15 22.59 11.83
CA VAL A 78 -0.61 22.12 12.98
C VAL A 78 -0.64 20.59 12.95
N THR A 79 -0.04 19.96 13.94
CA THR A 79 -0.04 18.50 14.14
C THR A 79 -0.59 18.20 15.54
N PRO A 80 -1.88 17.86 15.67
CA PRO A 80 -2.47 17.57 16.97
C PRO A 80 -1.85 16.35 17.63
N ASP A 81 -1.48 16.47 18.90
CA ASP A 81 -1.19 15.32 19.76
C ASP A 81 -2.49 14.80 20.41
N GLU A 82 -2.43 13.65 21.07
CA GLU A 82 -3.61 13.01 21.66
C GLU A 82 -4.35 13.92 22.66
N ALA A 83 -3.62 14.75 23.41
CA ALA A 83 -4.22 15.68 24.35
C ALA A 83 -4.99 16.81 23.63
N ALA A 84 -4.40 17.38 22.57
CA ALA A 84 -5.07 18.34 21.70
C ALA A 84 -6.29 17.72 21.00
N GLY A 85 -6.17 16.48 20.52
CA GLY A 85 -7.27 15.73 19.92
C GLY A 85 -8.45 15.57 20.88
N GLU A 86 -8.17 15.20 22.13
CA GLU A 86 -9.20 15.03 23.15
C GLU A 86 -9.91 16.34 23.50
N GLU A 87 -9.19 17.46 23.59
CA GLU A 87 -9.81 18.78 23.79
C GLU A 87 -10.77 19.13 22.66
N ILE A 88 -10.41 18.82 21.40
CA ILE A 88 -11.30 19.03 20.27
C ILE A 88 -12.49 18.08 20.36
N ARG A 89 -12.28 16.78 20.60
CA ARG A 89 -13.38 15.80 20.66
C ARG A 89 -14.39 16.09 21.76
N ARG A 90 -13.97 16.62 22.91
CA ARG A 90 -14.87 17.02 23.99
C ARG A 90 -15.57 18.37 23.78
N PHE A 91 -15.14 19.14 22.79
CA PHE A 91 -15.68 20.48 22.57
C PHE A 91 -17.09 20.42 21.97
N GLU A 92 -18.08 20.66 22.82
CA GLU A 92 -19.48 20.77 22.45
C GLU A 92 -20.03 22.16 22.83
N LEU A 93 -21.04 22.62 22.09
CA LEU A 93 -21.73 23.88 22.32
C LEU A 93 -23.23 23.67 22.27
N GLN A 94 -23.95 24.16 23.28
CA GLN A 94 -25.40 24.03 23.29
C GLN A 94 -26.03 24.71 22.07
N GLY A 95 -26.91 23.99 21.38
CA GLY A 95 -27.64 24.49 20.22
C GLY A 95 -26.87 24.41 18.90
N LEU A 96 -25.75 23.68 18.85
CA LEU A 96 -25.05 23.33 17.62
C LEU A 96 -24.80 21.81 17.55
N PRO A 97 -24.89 21.20 16.35
CA PRO A 97 -24.42 19.83 16.14
C PRO A 97 -22.91 19.71 16.36
N GLY A 98 -22.44 18.49 16.69
CA GLY A 98 -21.03 18.19 16.93
C GLY A 98 -20.11 18.71 15.83
N ASP A 99 -20.34 18.34 14.56
CA ASP A 99 -19.54 18.80 13.41
C ASP A 99 -19.36 20.34 13.37
N SER A 100 -20.45 21.07 13.61
CA SER A 100 -20.46 22.54 13.61
C SER A 100 -19.74 23.12 14.83
N ALA A 101 -19.86 22.50 16.00
CA ALA A 101 -19.10 22.90 17.18
C ALA A 101 -17.60 22.67 16.95
N LYS A 102 -17.21 21.49 16.44
CA LYS A 102 -15.83 21.17 16.06
C LYS A 102 -15.29 22.12 14.99
N ALA A 103 -16.13 22.55 14.04
CA ALA A 103 -15.75 23.56 13.06
C ALA A 103 -15.44 24.93 13.70
N LEU A 104 -16.16 25.35 14.74
CA LEU A 104 -15.89 26.62 15.42
C LEU A 104 -14.54 26.63 16.15
N ILE A 105 -14.17 25.55 16.84
CA ILE A 105 -12.86 25.49 17.50
C ILE A 105 -11.71 25.47 16.49
N TRP A 106 -11.87 24.76 15.36
CA TRP A 106 -10.88 24.79 14.27
C TRP A 106 -10.74 26.18 13.63
N ARG A 107 -11.87 26.85 13.37
CA ARG A 107 -11.89 28.23 12.87
C ARG A 107 -11.17 29.19 13.83
N TYR A 108 -11.35 29.03 15.14
CA TYR A 108 -10.61 29.79 16.14
C TYR A 108 -9.10 29.56 16.04
N VAL A 109 -8.66 28.30 15.96
CA VAL A 109 -7.24 27.96 15.77
C VAL A 109 -6.66 28.64 14.52
N PHE A 110 -7.38 28.58 13.40
CA PHE A 110 -6.97 29.23 12.15
C PHE A 110 -6.87 30.75 12.26
N ALA A 111 -7.89 31.40 12.85
CA ALA A 111 -7.91 32.84 13.04
C ALA A 111 -6.76 33.31 13.95
N VAL A 112 -6.47 32.58 15.04
CA VAL A 112 -5.35 32.88 15.94
C VAL A 112 -4.01 32.74 15.23
N HIS A 113 -3.80 31.67 14.44
CA HIS A 113 -2.57 31.48 13.69
C HIS A 113 -2.36 32.57 12.62
N ALA A 114 -3.42 32.94 11.90
CA ALA A 114 -3.38 34.04 10.95
C ALA A 114 -3.09 35.39 11.64
N ALA A 115 -3.75 35.67 12.78
CA ALA A 115 -3.51 36.88 13.56
C ALA A 115 -2.06 36.98 14.05
N ARG A 116 -1.50 35.89 14.56
CA ARG A 116 -0.09 35.83 15.00
C ARG A 116 0.86 36.10 13.84
N HIS A 117 0.62 35.44 12.70
CA HIS A 117 1.40 35.67 11.49
C HIS A 117 1.37 37.14 11.07
N LEU A 118 0.19 37.77 11.02
CA LEU A 118 0.05 39.18 10.66
C LEU A 118 0.78 40.12 11.62
N VAL A 119 0.70 39.88 12.93
CA VAL A 119 1.37 40.72 13.94
C VAL A 119 2.89 40.65 13.84
N ASP A 120 3.44 39.51 13.42
CA ASP A 120 4.88 39.32 13.22
C ASP A 120 5.32 39.77 11.82
N HIS A 121 4.56 39.45 10.77
CA HIS A 121 4.81 39.89 9.39
C HIS A 121 4.83 41.41 9.28
N ALA A 122 3.89 42.10 9.94
CA ALA A 122 3.85 43.57 9.98
C ALA A 122 5.09 44.20 10.64
N LYS A 123 5.84 43.48 11.49
CA LYS A 123 7.10 43.99 12.06
C LYS A 123 8.28 43.87 11.10
N GLY A 124 8.28 42.82 10.27
CA GLY A 124 9.44 42.41 9.48
C GLY A 124 9.38 42.79 8.00
N ALA A 125 8.19 42.82 7.40
CA ALA A 125 8.02 43.01 5.95
C ALA A 125 7.48 44.39 5.56
N HIS A 126 6.99 45.17 6.53
CA HIS A 126 6.45 46.51 6.29
C HIS A 126 7.33 47.56 6.97
N ASP A 127 7.97 48.42 6.17
CA ASP A 127 8.90 49.44 6.63
C ASP A 127 8.22 50.54 7.45
N GLY A 128 8.90 50.98 8.52
CA GLY A 128 8.54 52.18 9.31
C GLY A 128 7.90 51.92 10.67
N GLY A 129 7.67 50.66 11.07
CA GLY A 129 7.17 50.31 12.42
C GLY A 129 5.76 50.81 12.75
N HIS A 130 5.08 51.51 11.82
CA HIS A 130 3.72 51.97 11.98
C HIS A 130 2.75 50.82 11.70
N LYS A 131 2.49 50.02 12.73
CA LYS A 131 1.43 49.02 12.69
C LYS A 131 0.10 49.73 12.43
N THR A 132 -0.66 49.24 11.46
CA THR A 132 -2.05 49.66 11.25
C THR A 132 -2.86 49.41 12.52
N ASP A 133 -3.94 50.15 12.71
CA ASP A 133 -4.75 50.00 13.92
C ASP A 133 -5.41 48.63 14.00
N SER A 134 -5.71 47.99 12.86
CA SER A 134 -6.16 46.59 12.79
C SER A 134 -5.10 45.62 13.30
N VAL A 135 -3.82 45.76 12.91
CA VAL A 135 -2.73 44.92 13.42
C VAL A 135 -2.48 45.16 14.92
N LYS A 136 -2.60 46.41 15.39
CA LYS A 136 -2.53 46.71 16.83
C LYS A 136 -3.70 46.07 17.59
N ALA A 137 -4.90 46.08 17.02
CA ALA A 137 -6.07 45.42 17.59
C ALA A 137 -5.86 43.91 17.71
N LEU A 138 -5.36 43.24 16.65
CA LEU A 138 -4.99 41.82 16.71
C LEU A 138 -3.95 41.54 17.81
N GLY A 139 -2.90 42.36 17.90
CA GLY A 139 -1.89 42.22 18.95
C GLY A 139 -2.47 42.33 20.37
N ARG A 140 -3.44 43.24 20.60
CA ARG A 140 -4.15 43.36 21.87
C ARG A 140 -5.06 42.16 22.13
N PHE A 141 -5.84 41.74 21.13
CA PHE A 141 -6.70 40.56 21.21
C PHE A 141 -5.90 39.32 21.62
N LEU A 142 -4.78 39.07 20.94
CA LEU A 142 -3.90 37.94 21.25
C LEU A 142 -3.40 38.02 22.70
N LYS A 143 -2.96 39.20 23.17
CA LYS A 143 -2.51 39.37 24.55
C LYS A 143 -3.63 39.16 25.58
N GLN A 144 -4.82 39.70 25.33
CA GLN A 144 -5.97 39.64 26.24
C GLN A 144 -6.54 38.22 26.38
N ASN A 145 -6.41 37.39 25.34
CA ASN A 145 -6.92 36.03 25.32
C ASN A 145 -5.83 34.97 25.56
N GLY A 146 -4.59 35.37 25.86
CA GLY A 146 -3.49 34.44 26.16
C GLY A 146 -2.81 33.80 24.95
N GLU A 147 -3.00 34.37 23.75
CA GLU A 147 -2.55 33.84 22.45
C GLU A 147 -1.32 34.56 21.86
N ALA A 148 -0.67 35.44 22.63
CA ALA A 148 0.46 36.24 22.16
C ALA A 148 1.70 35.39 21.79
N ALA A 149 2.49 35.88 20.82
CA ALA A 149 3.76 35.26 20.43
C ALA A 149 4.75 35.22 21.62
N GLY A 150 5.34 34.05 21.88
CA GLY A 150 6.22 33.81 23.03
C GLY A 150 5.53 33.18 24.26
N GLY A 151 4.20 33.13 24.29
CA GLY A 151 3.46 32.24 25.18
C GLY A 151 3.57 30.82 24.65
N GLY A 152 4.60 30.09 25.09
CA GLY A 152 4.96 28.74 24.64
C GLY A 152 3.97 27.63 25.01
N GLY A 153 2.67 27.88 24.88
CA GLY A 153 1.67 26.85 25.07
C GLY A 153 1.68 25.85 23.92
N ARG A 154 1.75 24.57 24.27
CA ARG A 154 1.48 23.46 23.34
C ARG A 154 0.10 23.67 22.70
N LEU A 155 -0.15 23.05 21.55
CA LEU A 155 -1.43 23.19 20.84
C LEU A 155 -2.63 22.92 21.77
N VAL A 156 -2.51 21.94 22.67
CA VAL A 156 -3.52 21.61 23.68
C VAL A 156 -3.90 22.80 24.57
N GLU A 157 -2.94 23.60 25.01
CA GLU A 157 -3.22 24.75 25.90
C GLU A 157 -4.02 25.82 25.16
N ARG A 158 -3.73 26.02 23.87
CA ARG A 158 -4.46 26.97 23.01
C ARG A 158 -5.87 26.47 22.70
N LEU A 159 -6.02 25.16 22.47
CA LEU A 159 -7.33 24.55 22.29
C LEU A 159 -8.17 24.67 23.55
N ALA A 160 -7.63 24.34 24.73
CA ALA A 160 -8.34 24.49 25.99
C ALA A 160 -8.70 25.96 26.29
N GLN A 161 -7.81 26.91 25.95
CA GLN A 161 -8.07 28.34 26.10
C GLN A 161 -9.16 28.82 25.13
N GLY A 162 -9.06 28.45 23.86
CA GLY A 162 -10.05 28.74 22.83
C GLY A 162 -11.41 28.14 23.13
N ALA A 163 -11.45 26.89 23.57
CA ALA A 163 -12.66 26.18 23.97
C ALA A 163 -13.36 26.93 25.11
N ARG A 164 -12.64 27.25 26.19
CA ARG A 164 -13.17 28.05 27.30
C ARG A 164 -13.66 29.42 26.83
N GLY A 165 -12.90 30.10 25.97
CA GLY A 165 -13.28 31.40 25.42
C GLY A 165 -14.56 31.37 24.59
N LEU A 166 -14.72 30.36 23.74
CA LEU A 166 -15.93 30.16 22.93
C LEU A 166 -17.15 29.77 23.78
N GLN A 167 -16.96 28.92 24.80
CA GLN A 167 -18.01 28.48 25.73
C GLN A 167 -18.43 29.58 26.73
N THR A 168 -17.55 30.52 27.05
CA THR A 168 -17.82 31.58 28.03
C THR A 168 -17.87 32.95 27.37
N SER A 169 -16.71 33.57 27.18
CA SER A 169 -16.58 34.81 26.44
C SER A 169 -15.14 35.07 26.00
N LEU A 170 -14.94 35.52 24.76
CA LEU A 170 -13.67 36.06 24.28
C LEU A 170 -13.56 37.55 24.66
N SER A 171 -12.34 38.02 24.95
CA SER A 171 -12.08 39.45 25.11
C SER A 171 -11.99 40.12 23.74
N LEU A 172 -13.05 40.84 23.36
CA LEU A 172 -13.21 41.47 22.03
C LEU A 172 -13.11 43.01 22.07
N GLU A 173 -12.73 43.59 23.21
CA GLU A 173 -12.60 45.05 23.39
C GLU A 173 -11.64 45.68 22.38
N ALA A 174 -10.62 44.93 21.96
CA ALA A 174 -9.65 45.36 20.97
C ALA A 174 -10.28 45.70 19.60
N PHE A 175 -11.45 45.13 19.29
CA PHE A 175 -12.21 45.35 18.07
C PHE A 175 -13.34 46.39 18.24
N GLY A 176 -13.40 47.09 19.38
CA GLY A 176 -14.42 48.10 19.66
C GLY A 176 -15.76 47.52 20.16
N VAL A 177 -15.82 46.22 20.45
CA VAL A 177 -17.02 45.55 20.95
C VAL A 177 -16.92 45.42 22.48
N LYS A 178 -17.84 46.07 23.22
CA LYS A 178 -18.00 45.82 24.66
C LYS A 178 -18.80 44.53 24.84
N ALA A 179 -18.08 43.45 25.12
CA ALA A 179 -18.57 42.07 25.10
C ALA A 179 -19.82 41.74 25.95
N SER A 180 -20.29 42.65 26.81
CA SER A 180 -21.37 42.38 27.77
C SER A 180 -22.80 42.73 27.30
N VAL A 181 -23.00 43.58 26.29
CA VAL A 181 -24.36 44.06 25.94
C VAL A 181 -24.92 43.43 24.65
N ASP A 182 -24.10 43.27 23.60
CA ASP A 182 -24.58 42.77 22.30
C ASP A 182 -24.61 41.23 22.17
N LEU A 183 -23.80 40.52 22.96
CA LEU A 183 -23.66 39.05 22.91
C LEU A 183 -24.61 38.32 23.87
N ALA A 184 -25.09 39.00 24.91
CA ALA A 184 -26.03 38.47 25.91
C ALA A 184 -27.42 38.13 25.33
N GLN A 185 -27.73 38.61 24.12
CA GLN A 185 -28.99 38.35 23.42
C GLN A 185 -28.94 37.11 22.49
N SER A 186 -27.82 36.36 22.48
CA SER A 186 -27.70 35.18 21.62
C SER A 186 -28.61 34.04 22.12
N PRO A 187 -29.36 33.36 21.23
CA PRO A 187 -30.36 32.37 21.62
C PRO A 187 -29.76 31.07 22.16
N SER A 188 -28.48 30.82 21.91
CA SER A 188 -27.76 29.64 22.37
C SER A 188 -26.28 29.93 22.58
N GLU A 189 -25.60 29.05 23.31
CA GLU A 189 -24.15 29.07 23.48
C GLU A 189 -23.44 29.03 22.12
N GLY A 190 -23.89 28.15 21.23
CA GLY A 190 -23.34 28.02 19.89
C GLY A 190 -23.50 29.28 19.03
N ALA A 191 -24.66 29.93 19.07
CA ALA A 191 -24.89 31.18 18.35
C ALA A 191 -23.98 32.31 18.86
N ARG A 192 -23.76 32.37 20.19
CA ARG A 192 -22.82 33.32 20.80
C ARG A 192 -21.39 33.02 20.36
N ALA A 193 -20.95 31.77 20.44
CA ALA A 193 -19.60 31.35 20.03
C ALA A 193 -19.33 31.72 18.56
N ALA A 194 -20.27 31.44 17.66
CA ALA A 194 -20.16 31.77 16.24
C ALA A 194 -20.01 33.29 16.02
N ARG A 195 -20.82 34.12 16.67
CA ARG A 195 -20.76 35.59 16.54
C ARG A 195 -19.48 36.18 17.12
N GLN A 196 -19.01 35.64 18.25
CA GLN A 196 -17.72 36.05 18.82
C GLN A 196 -16.57 35.75 17.86
N LEU A 197 -16.58 34.56 17.27
CA LEU A 197 -15.54 34.14 16.34
C LEU A 197 -15.58 34.94 15.04
N GLU A 198 -16.77 35.26 14.54
CA GLU A 198 -16.92 36.11 13.35
C GLU A 198 -16.25 37.48 13.52
N ILE A 199 -16.35 38.10 14.70
CA ILE A 199 -15.66 39.38 15.00
C ILE A 199 -14.14 39.22 14.90
N VAL A 200 -13.59 38.13 15.43
CA VAL A 200 -12.15 37.86 15.36
C VAL A 200 -11.71 37.64 13.91
N GLU A 201 -12.45 36.80 13.19
CA GLU A 201 -12.27 36.48 11.78
C GLU A 201 -12.30 37.73 10.88
N GLN A 202 -13.28 38.61 11.07
CA GLN A 202 -13.38 39.90 10.38
C GLN A 202 -12.21 40.82 10.74
N GLY A 203 -11.77 40.82 12.00
CA GLY A 203 -10.57 41.56 12.43
C GLY A 203 -9.30 41.09 11.74
N VAL A 204 -9.16 39.78 11.51
CA VAL A 204 -8.05 39.18 10.76
C VAL A 204 -8.12 39.54 9.28
N ALA A 205 -9.29 39.39 8.65
CA ALA A 205 -9.49 39.74 7.24
C ALA A 205 -9.16 41.22 6.97
N ARG A 206 -9.65 42.11 7.84
CA ARG A 206 -9.36 43.55 7.76
C ARG A 206 -7.87 43.86 7.90
N ALA A 207 -7.14 43.13 8.75
CA ALA A 207 -5.71 43.35 8.90
C ALA A 207 -4.90 42.87 7.68
N PHE A 208 -5.33 41.80 6.98
CA PHE A 208 -4.76 41.44 5.68
C PHE A 208 -5.00 42.55 4.63
N GLU A 209 -6.22 43.09 4.59
CA GLU A 209 -6.60 44.18 3.68
C GLU A 209 -5.80 45.46 3.96
N ASP A 210 -5.75 45.92 5.21
CA ASP A 210 -5.05 47.15 5.61
C ASP A 210 -3.53 47.08 5.36
N LEU A 211 -2.94 45.88 5.36
CA LEU A 211 -1.54 45.66 5.01
C LEU A 211 -1.32 45.47 3.50
N GLY A 212 -2.38 45.33 2.70
CA GLY A 212 -2.27 44.99 1.28
C GLY A 212 -1.73 43.57 1.02
N CYS A 213 -1.92 42.66 1.98
CA CYS A 213 -1.49 41.26 1.86
C CYS A 213 -2.55 40.44 1.11
N ASP A 214 -2.70 40.66 -0.19
CA ASP A 214 -3.73 40.08 -1.07
C ASP A 214 -3.34 38.76 -1.74
N GLY A 215 -2.18 38.20 -1.39
CA GLY A 215 -1.60 37.00 -2.02
C GLY A 215 -0.81 37.27 -3.30
N VAL A 216 -0.80 38.51 -3.80
CA VAL A 216 -0.03 38.95 -4.98
C VAL A 216 1.19 39.76 -4.54
N VAL A 217 0.98 40.80 -3.73
CA VAL A 217 2.06 41.65 -3.22
C VAL A 217 2.93 40.87 -2.23
N HIS A 218 2.26 40.20 -1.29
CA HIS A 218 2.89 39.30 -0.33
C HIS A 218 2.43 37.87 -0.61
N PRO A 219 3.34 36.89 -0.68
CA PRO A 219 2.95 35.51 -0.82
C PRO A 219 2.02 35.11 0.34
N PRO A 220 0.95 34.32 0.08
CA PRO A 220 -0.03 33.96 1.09
C PRO A 220 0.59 33.24 2.29
N LEU A 221 -0.04 33.36 3.46
CA LEU A 221 0.21 32.46 4.57
C LEU A 221 -0.25 31.05 4.19
N LEU A 222 0.63 30.05 4.28
CA LEU A 222 0.28 28.64 4.14
C LEU A 222 0.05 28.03 5.52
N LEU A 223 -1.19 27.66 5.81
CA LEU A 223 -1.58 26.94 7.02
C LEU A 223 -1.88 25.49 6.68
N MET A 224 -1.09 24.58 7.27
CA MET A 224 -1.16 23.15 7.03
C MET A 224 -1.63 22.40 8.26
N VAL A 225 -2.41 21.34 8.04
CA VAL A 225 -2.77 20.37 9.09
C VAL A 225 -2.39 18.97 8.60
N ASP A 226 -1.58 18.27 9.37
CA ASP A 226 -1.12 16.90 9.08
C ASP A 226 -1.21 16.03 10.35
N GLN A 227 -1.02 14.72 10.19
CA GLN A 227 -0.95 13.74 11.27
C GLN A 227 -2.26 13.54 12.08
N LEU A 228 -3.42 13.84 11.48
CA LEU A 228 -4.72 13.61 12.13
C LEU A 228 -4.99 12.14 12.46
N GLU A 229 -4.33 11.20 11.76
CA GLU A 229 -4.44 9.77 12.09
C GLU A 229 -3.92 9.41 13.48
N GLN A 230 -3.10 10.29 14.10
CA GLN A 230 -2.62 10.07 15.47
C GLN A 230 -3.68 10.33 16.53
N VAL A 231 -4.71 11.13 16.18
CA VAL A 231 -5.77 11.57 17.09
C VAL A 231 -7.16 11.10 16.65
N TRP A 232 -7.23 10.23 15.64
CA TRP A 232 -8.49 9.72 15.11
C TRP A 232 -8.79 8.32 15.64
N SER A 233 -10.06 8.07 15.95
CA SER A 233 -10.63 6.77 16.29
C SER A 233 -11.92 6.54 15.48
N VAL A 234 -12.44 5.32 15.49
CA VAL A 234 -13.74 4.98 14.85
C VAL A 234 -14.95 5.60 15.56
N GLU A 235 -14.74 6.34 16.64
CA GLU A 235 -15.82 6.95 17.43
C GLU A 235 -16.45 8.13 16.68
N PRO A 236 -17.76 8.37 16.86
CA PRO A 236 -18.45 9.47 16.18
C PRO A 236 -17.80 10.83 16.39
N ASP A 237 -17.35 11.16 17.60
CA ASP A 237 -16.75 12.46 17.92
C ASP A 237 -15.40 12.69 17.22
N SER A 238 -14.65 11.62 16.95
CA SER A 238 -13.43 11.65 16.13
C SER A 238 -13.76 11.95 14.66
N ASN A 239 -14.83 11.37 14.12
CA ASN A 239 -15.32 11.72 12.79
C ASN A 239 -15.79 13.17 12.73
N SER A 240 -16.57 13.62 13.72
CA SER A 240 -17.04 15.00 13.84
C SER A 240 -15.87 16.00 13.92
N MET A 241 -14.76 15.62 14.58
CA MET A 241 -13.55 16.44 14.63
C MET A 241 -12.94 16.67 13.23
N VAL A 242 -12.82 15.60 12.43
CA VAL A 242 -12.26 15.68 11.07
C VAL A 242 -13.23 16.41 10.12
N ILE A 243 -14.53 16.13 10.21
CA ILE A 243 -15.56 16.85 9.45
C ILE A 243 -15.52 18.34 9.80
N GLY A 244 -15.47 18.67 11.10
CA GLY A 244 -15.33 20.04 11.58
C GLY A 244 -14.10 20.75 11.03
N LEU A 245 -12.95 20.07 10.93
CA LEU A 245 -11.74 20.61 10.30
C LEU A 245 -11.97 20.96 8.82
N LEU A 246 -12.56 20.03 8.06
CA LEU A 246 -12.85 20.23 6.64
C LEU A 246 -13.77 21.45 6.43
N LEU A 247 -14.85 21.53 7.20
CA LEU A 247 -15.80 22.66 7.17
C LEU A 247 -15.12 23.98 7.56
N ALA A 248 -14.31 23.96 8.61
CA ALA A 248 -13.56 25.13 9.07
C ALA A 248 -12.58 25.65 8.02
N ALA A 249 -11.82 24.75 7.38
CA ALA A 249 -10.84 25.12 6.38
C ALA A 249 -11.52 25.72 5.15
N LYS A 250 -12.65 25.16 4.72
CA LYS A 250 -13.44 25.69 3.61
C LYS A 250 -14.02 27.08 3.91
N HIS A 251 -14.58 27.27 5.10
CA HIS A 251 -15.05 28.57 5.57
C HIS A 251 -13.92 29.60 5.57
N ALA A 252 -12.79 29.27 6.18
CA ALA A 252 -11.65 30.17 6.31
C ALA A 252 -10.99 30.50 4.97
N ALA A 253 -10.91 29.53 4.04
CA ALA A 253 -10.40 29.75 2.68
C ALA A 253 -11.28 30.74 1.91
N SER A 254 -12.61 30.65 2.07
CA SER A 254 -13.55 31.62 1.48
C SER A 254 -13.37 33.02 2.08
N LEU A 255 -13.25 33.10 3.41
CA LEU A 255 -13.14 34.37 4.13
C LEU A 255 -11.83 35.12 3.85
N TYR A 256 -10.70 34.43 3.92
CA TYR A 256 -9.38 35.05 3.74
C TYR A 256 -8.92 35.08 2.28
N GLY A 257 -9.68 34.46 1.38
CA GLY A 257 -9.43 34.48 -0.05
C GLY A 257 -8.00 34.08 -0.42
N ARG A 258 -7.29 34.98 -1.09
CA ARG A 258 -5.91 34.74 -1.56
C ARG A 258 -4.84 35.04 -0.52
N SER A 259 -5.19 35.62 0.63
CA SER A 259 -4.23 36.00 1.68
C SER A 259 -3.76 34.80 2.50
N VAL A 260 -4.60 33.78 2.64
CA VAL A 260 -4.31 32.54 3.38
C VAL A 260 -4.67 31.33 2.52
N ARG A 261 -3.75 30.37 2.47
CA ARG A 261 -3.95 29.07 1.84
C ARG A 261 -3.99 28.00 2.91
N PHE A 262 -5.04 27.19 2.86
CA PHE A 262 -5.19 26.02 3.70
C PHE A 262 -4.75 24.77 2.95
N LEU A 263 -4.06 23.87 3.62
CA LEU A 263 -3.67 22.58 3.07
C LEU A 263 -3.82 21.49 4.13
N LEU A 264 -4.71 20.53 3.87
CA LEU A 264 -5.03 19.45 4.77
C LEU A 264 -4.49 18.14 4.19
N PHE A 265 -3.83 17.37 5.04
CA PHE A 265 -3.36 16.03 4.71
C PHE A 265 -4.21 15.01 5.48
N LEU A 266 -4.90 14.12 4.74
CA LEU A 266 -5.73 13.07 5.34
C LEU A 266 -5.31 11.68 4.88
N ARG A 267 -5.43 10.72 5.80
CA ARG A 267 -5.35 9.30 5.44
C ARG A 267 -6.60 8.91 4.66
N ALA A 268 -6.43 8.08 3.63
CA ALA A 268 -7.52 7.73 2.71
C ALA A 268 -8.68 7.01 3.41
N ASP A 269 -8.38 6.01 4.24
CA ASP A 269 -9.37 5.26 5.02
C ASP A 269 -10.14 6.14 6.03
N ILE A 270 -9.49 7.13 6.64
CA ILE A 270 -10.17 8.10 7.50
C ILE A 270 -11.18 8.88 6.67
N TYR A 271 -10.73 9.50 5.57
CA TYR A 271 -11.61 10.31 4.71
C TYR A 271 -12.76 9.50 4.12
N ASP A 272 -12.48 8.27 3.66
CA ASP A 272 -13.46 7.38 3.03
C ASP A 272 -14.49 6.85 4.03
N SER A 273 -14.19 6.88 5.33
CA SER A 273 -15.12 6.53 6.41
C SER A 273 -16.07 7.68 6.80
N LEU A 274 -15.79 8.92 6.38
CA LEU A 274 -16.59 10.08 6.73
C LEU A 274 -17.88 10.14 5.91
N SER A 275 -18.98 10.50 6.56
CA SER A 275 -20.27 10.75 5.90
C SER A 275 -20.81 12.10 6.39
N PHE A 276 -20.86 13.08 5.49
CA PHE A 276 -21.36 14.42 5.79
C PHE A 276 -21.95 15.09 4.55
N GLY A 277 -22.99 15.91 4.75
CA GLY A 277 -23.82 16.46 3.67
C GLY A 277 -23.13 17.45 2.73
N GLU A 278 -21.90 17.86 3.05
CA GLU A 278 -21.08 18.78 2.24
C GLU A 278 -19.84 18.10 1.63
N GLY A 279 -19.80 16.77 1.55
CA GLY A 279 -18.65 16.05 0.99
C GLY A 279 -18.41 16.32 -0.51
N ASP A 280 -19.47 16.38 -1.29
CA ASP A 280 -19.45 16.64 -2.75
C ASP A 280 -18.74 17.95 -3.12
N LYS A 281 -18.90 18.92 -2.24
CA LYS A 281 -18.32 20.26 -2.23
C LYS A 281 -16.79 20.27 -2.16
N PHE A 282 -16.13 19.16 -1.81
CA PHE A 282 -14.66 19.05 -1.75
C PHE A 282 -14.04 18.41 -3.00
N HIS A 283 -14.84 17.87 -3.93
CA HIS A 283 -14.31 17.18 -5.12
C HIS A 283 -13.38 18.07 -5.99
N GLY A 284 -13.67 19.38 -6.06
CA GLY A 284 -12.81 20.34 -6.76
C GLY A 284 -11.45 20.57 -6.07
N ASP A 285 -11.41 20.41 -4.75
CA ASP A 285 -10.29 20.77 -3.88
C ASP A 285 -9.43 19.57 -3.44
N GLU A 286 -9.96 18.35 -3.59
CA GLU A 286 -9.27 17.11 -3.23
C GLU A 286 -8.33 16.59 -4.34
N LEU A 287 -7.27 15.92 -3.91
CA LEU A 287 -6.35 15.17 -4.76
C LEU A 287 -5.82 13.95 -4.00
N ARG A 288 -6.03 12.76 -4.57
CA ARG A 288 -5.50 11.50 -4.05
C ARG A 288 -4.09 11.21 -4.59
N ILE A 289 -3.16 10.92 -3.70
CA ILE A 289 -1.80 10.54 -4.08
C ILE A 289 -1.82 9.12 -4.64
N ALA A 290 -1.36 8.97 -5.88
CA ALA A 290 -1.14 7.69 -6.53
C ALA A 290 0.31 7.60 -7.02
N TRP A 291 0.88 6.40 -6.98
CA TRP A 291 2.24 6.11 -7.45
C TRP A 291 2.19 4.94 -8.42
N THR A 292 2.69 5.16 -9.63
CA THR A 292 2.91 4.08 -10.59
C THR A 292 4.24 3.40 -10.31
N GLU A 293 4.42 2.19 -10.83
CA GLU A 293 5.71 1.50 -10.77
C GLU A 293 6.84 2.36 -11.36
N GLN A 294 6.59 3.03 -12.49
CA GLN A 294 7.55 3.95 -13.10
C GLN A 294 7.89 5.13 -12.17
N ALA A 295 6.91 5.74 -11.52
CA ALA A 295 7.17 6.84 -10.59
C ALA A 295 8.02 6.39 -9.36
N LEU A 296 7.88 5.13 -8.94
CA LEU A 296 8.72 4.55 -7.89
C LEU A 296 10.15 4.27 -8.38
N LYS A 297 10.33 3.85 -9.65
CA LYS A 297 11.65 3.74 -10.29
C LYS A 297 12.34 5.10 -10.34
N ASP A 298 11.63 6.13 -10.80
CA ASP A 298 12.14 7.50 -10.88
C ASP A 298 12.53 8.03 -9.49
N LEU A 299 11.72 7.74 -8.47
CA LEU A 299 12.01 8.09 -7.08
C LEU A 299 13.28 7.38 -6.57
N ALA A 300 13.39 6.08 -6.82
CA ALA A 300 14.56 5.30 -6.42
C ALA A 300 15.83 5.84 -7.06
N TRP A 301 15.78 6.17 -8.35
CA TRP A 301 16.90 6.75 -9.07
C TRP A 301 17.27 8.14 -8.53
N ALA A 302 16.29 9.03 -8.32
CA ALA A 302 16.54 10.36 -7.74
C ALA A 302 17.22 10.27 -6.37
N ARG A 303 16.77 9.33 -5.52
CA ARG A 303 17.34 9.11 -4.19
C ARG A 303 18.73 8.49 -4.22
N ALA A 304 18.97 7.54 -5.13
CA ALA A 304 20.31 6.98 -5.33
C ALA A 304 21.32 8.03 -5.82
N ARG A 305 20.92 8.92 -6.74
CA ARG A 305 21.77 10.04 -7.17
C ARG A 305 22.02 11.04 -6.06
N ALA A 306 21.03 11.30 -5.21
CA ALA A 306 21.18 12.19 -4.06
C ALA A 306 22.17 11.66 -3.01
N SER A 307 22.31 10.33 -2.86
CA SER A 307 23.25 9.72 -1.91
C SER A 307 24.65 9.47 -2.50
N VAL A 308 24.73 8.91 -3.70
CA VAL A 308 26.02 8.54 -4.34
C VAL A 308 26.66 9.70 -5.09
N GLY A 309 25.86 10.59 -5.67
CA GLY A 309 26.32 11.73 -6.47
C GLY A 309 25.71 11.80 -7.88
N GLU A 310 25.82 12.98 -8.51
CA GLU A 310 25.14 13.29 -9.79
C GLU A 310 25.61 12.43 -10.97
N GLU A 311 26.81 11.87 -10.91
CA GLU A 311 27.46 10.99 -11.91
C GLU A 311 26.83 9.58 -11.99
N LEU A 312 25.98 9.20 -11.02
CA LEU A 312 25.33 7.88 -11.03
C LEU A 312 24.25 7.81 -12.12
N THR A 313 24.45 6.93 -13.10
CA THR A 313 23.46 6.64 -14.15
C THR A 313 22.52 5.50 -13.73
N GLU A 314 21.35 5.40 -14.37
CA GLU A 314 20.42 4.28 -14.16
C GLU A 314 21.07 2.93 -14.48
N GLU A 315 21.87 2.87 -15.56
CA GLU A 315 22.57 1.65 -15.96
C GLU A 315 23.53 1.18 -14.87
N ARG A 316 24.30 2.09 -14.27
CA ARG A 316 25.19 1.75 -13.16
C ARG A 316 24.41 1.29 -11.92
N LEU A 317 23.29 1.95 -11.61
CA LEU A 317 22.45 1.54 -10.48
C LEU A 317 21.89 0.12 -10.68
N TRP A 318 21.24 -0.14 -11.83
CA TRP A 318 20.45 -1.35 -12.04
C TRP A 318 21.23 -2.53 -12.63
N LYS A 319 22.44 -2.30 -13.17
CA LYS A 319 23.28 -3.37 -13.76
C LYS A 319 24.62 -3.59 -13.05
N GLU A 320 25.17 -2.58 -12.37
CA GLU A 320 26.44 -2.71 -11.64
C GLU A 320 26.22 -2.87 -10.13
N LEU A 321 25.42 -1.99 -9.50
CA LEU A 321 25.17 -2.02 -8.06
C LEU A 321 24.10 -3.05 -7.68
N PHE A 322 23.04 -3.16 -8.48
CA PHE A 322 22.03 -4.22 -8.41
C PHE A 322 22.29 -5.30 -9.48
N PRO A 323 21.80 -6.54 -9.27
CA PRO A 323 21.82 -7.55 -10.34
C PRO A 323 20.81 -7.17 -11.42
N GLU A 324 21.09 -7.48 -12.70
CA GLU A 324 20.18 -7.17 -13.80
C GLU A 324 18.83 -7.91 -13.68
N THR A 325 18.87 -9.14 -13.17
CA THR A 325 17.69 -9.99 -12.99
C THR A 325 17.72 -10.71 -11.66
N VAL A 326 16.55 -11.09 -11.15
CA VAL A 326 16.38 -11.99 -10.01
C VAL A 326 15.44 -13.11 -10.42
N GLY A 327 15.93 -14.34 -10.47
CA GLY A 327 15.12 -15.49 -10.91
C GLY A 327 14.57 -15.35 -12.35
N GLY A 328 15.30 -14.65 -13.23
CA GLY A 328 14.93 -14.40 -14.62
C GLY A 328 13.96 -13.22 -14.85
N GLU A 329 13.53 -12.54 -13.79
CA GLU A 329 12.75 -11.30 -13.84
C GLU A 329 13.68 -10.09 -13.75
N GLU A 330 13.43 -9.03 -14.53
CA GLU A 330 14.21 -7.79 -14.47
C GLU A 330 14.10 -7.15 -13.07
N ILE A 331 15.21 -6.63 -12.54
CA ILE A 331 15.30 -6.22 -11.13
C ILE A 331 14.29 -5.15 -10.73
N THR A 332 14.05 -4.14 -11.56
CA THR A 332 13.09 -3.09 -11.19
C THR A 332 11.67 -3.64 -11.15
N GLY A 333 11.27 -4.46 -12.14
CA GLY A 333 10.01 -5.20 -12.09
C GLY A 333 9.89 -6.08 -10.84
N HIS A 334 10.99 -6.78 -10.49
CA HIS A 334 11.03 -7.64 -9.33
C HIS A 334 10.77 -6.89 -8.02
N LEU A 335 11.48 -5.77 -7.82
CA LEU A 335 11.41 -4.96 -6.61
C LEU A 335 10.06 -4.25 -6.50
N PHE A 336 9.70 -3.44 -7.49
CA PHE A 336 8.54 -2.56 -7.40
C PHE A 336 7.22 -3.31 -7.57
N GLY A 337 7.20 -4.43 -8.31
CA GLY A 337 6.04 -5.35 -8.34
C GLY A 337 5.79 -6.06 -7.01
N ARG A 338 6.78 -6.09 -6.10
CA ARG A 338 6.68 -6.65 -4.74
C ARG A 338 6.58 -5.58 -3.66
N CYS A 339 6.55 -4.30 -4.00
CA CYS A 339 6.20 -3.22 -3.07
C CYS A 339 4.72 -2.87 -3.20
N LEU A 340 4.10 -2.36 -2.12
CA LEU A 340 2.86 -1.60 -2.30
C LEU A 340 3.21 -0.29 -3.04
N PRO A 341 2.29 0.27 -3.85
CA PRO A 341 2.54 1.46 -4.68
C PRO A 341 2.66 2.74 -3.82
N ARG A 342 3.74 2.84 -3.04
CA ARG A 342 4.03 3.98 -2.15
C ARG A 342 5.54 4.14 -1.89
N PRO A 343 6.04 5.40 -1.84
CA PRO A 343 7.47 5.72 -1.65
C PRO A 343 8.15 4.99 -0.50
N ARG A 344 7.50 4.95 0.68
CA ARG A 344 8.07 4.36 1.88
C ARG A 344 8.48 2.90 1.66
N ASP A 345 7.62 2.11 1.02
CA ASP A 345 7.84 0.68 0.84
C ASP A 345 8.95 0.41 -0.18
N ALA A 346 9.03 1.21 -1.24
CA ALA A 346 10.14 1.17 -2.19
C ALA A 346 11.48 1.50 -1.50
N ILE A 347 11.54 2.60 -0.75
CA ILE A 347 12.76 3.04 -0.03
C ILE A 347 13.22 1.96 0.96
N GLN A 348 12.29 1.40 1.74
CA GLN A 348 12.59 0.32 2.67
C GLN A 348 13.17 -0.91 2.00
N PHE A 349 12.55 -1.37 0.90
CA PHE A 349 13.02 -2.59 0.23
C PHE A 349 14.42 -2.39 -0.37
N LEU A 350 14.65 -1.21 -0.97
CA LEU A 350 15.94 -0.85 -1.55
C LEU A 350 17.04 -0.72 -0.47
N ASN A 351 16.76 -0.05 0.63
CA ASN A 351 17.68 0.03 1.78
C ASN A 351 17.99 -1.36 2.32
N LEU A 352 16.98 -2.23 2.47
CA LEU A 352 17.20 -3.58 2.99
C LEU A 352 18.10 -4.41 2.06
N CYS A 353 17.94 -4.27 0.74
CA CYS A 353 18.84 -4.91 -0.22
C CYS A 353 20.29 -4.43 -0.04
N GLN A 354 20.49 -3.13 0.15
CA GLN A 354 21.82 -2.55 0.40
C GLN A 354 22.40 -3.02 1.73
N GLU A 355 21.61 -3.02 2.81
CA GLU A 355 22.03 -3.44 4.15
C GLU A 355 22.49 -4.91 4.15
N LYS A 356 21.73 -5.81 3.48
CA LYS A 356 22.12 -7.21 3.32
C LYS A 356 23.46 -7.36 2.61
N ALA A 357 23.64 -6.66 1.49
CA ALA A 357 24.87 -6.78 0.70
C ALA A 357 26.07 -6.15 1.41
N TRP A 358 25.93 -4.92 1.91
CA TRP A 358 27.03 -4.12 2.46
C TRP A 358 27.32 -4.42 3.93
N LEU A 359 26.30 -4.36 4.81
CA LEU A 359 26.51 -4.47 6.26
C LEU A 359 26.61 -5.91 6.74
N GLU A 360 25.83 -6.83 6.16
CA GLU A 360 25.83 -8.24 6.60
C GLU A 360 26.84 -9.09 5.84
N HIS A 361 27.03 -8.86 4.54
CA HIS A 361 27.87 -9.70 3.69
C HIS A 361 29.16 -9.03 3.19
N GLU A 362 29.40 -7.76 3.54
CA GLU A 362 30.61 -6.99 3.19
C GLU A 362 30.93 -6.99 1.68
N ARG A 363 29.90 -6.96 0.83
CA ARG A 363 30.02 -6.98 -0.64
C ARG A 363 30.13 -5.57 -1.21
N ASP A 364 30.66 -5.46 -2.42
CA ASP A 364 30.74 -4.22 -3.20
C ASP A 364 29.54 -4.00 -4.15
N ARG A 365 28.70 -5.03 -4.32
CA ARG A 365 27.45 -5.02 -5.10
C ARG A 365 26.38 -5.92 -4.48
N ILE A 366 25.12 -5.63 -4.78
CA ILE A 366 23.96 -6.42 -4.39
C ILE A 366 23.83 -7.61 -5.33
N THR A 367 23.57 -8.80 -4.79
CA THR A 367 23.37 -10.05 -5.56
C THR A 367 21.92 -10.52 -5.51
N GLU A 368 21.54 -11.45 -6.39
CA GLU A 368 20.20 -12.07 -6.34
C GLU A 368 19.88 -12.70 -4.98
N ALA A 369 20.90 -13.26 -4.30
CA ALA A 369 20.74 -13.84 -2.97
C ALA A 369 20.41 -12.79 -1.91
N ASP A 370 21.01 -11.60 -2.01
CA ASP A 370 20.72 -10.47 -1.11
C ASP A 370 19.30 -9.96 -1.31
N VAL A 371 18.89 -9.78 -2.58
CA VAL A 371 17.52 -9.36 -2.91
C VAL A 371 16.50 -10.39 -2.42
N ALA A 372 16.77 -11.69 -2.60
CA ALA A 372 15.88 -12.74 -2.12
C ALA A 372 15.77 -12.78 -0.58
N GLN A 373 16.86 -12.53 0.14
CA GLN A 373 16.86 -12.45 1.61
C GLN A 373 16.15 -11.19 2.11
N ALA A 374 16.44 -10.04 1.50
CA ALA A 374 15.75 -8.79 1.75
C ALA A 374 14.24 -8.95 1.47
N GLY A 375 13.86 -9.61 0.38
CA GLY A 375 12.46 -9.84 0.02
C GLY A 375 11.68 -10.68 1.04
N ARG A 376 12.31 -11.68 1.66
CA ARG A 376 11.71 -12.45 2.77
C ARG A 376 11.39 -11.55 3.96
N GLN A 377 12.40 -10.85 4.46
CA GLN A 377 12.28 -9.96 5.61
C GLN A 377 11.33 -8.78 5.33
N PHE A 378 11.40 -8.19 4.14
CA PHE A 378 10.49 -7.12 3.70
C PHE A 378 9.04 -7.59 3.69
N SER A 379 8.76 -8.77 3.11
CA SER A 379 7.40 -9.32 3.07
C SER A 379 6.81 -9.52 4.46
N GLU A 380 7.60 -10.00 5.41
CA GLU A 380 7.19 -10.19 6.81
C GLU A 380 6.91 -8.86 7.51
N TRP A 381 7.78 -7.86 7.30
CA TRP A 381 7.58 -6.50 7.81
C TRP A 381 6.30 -5.89 7.27
N LYS A 382 6.05 -5.99 5.96
CA LYS A 382 4.86 -5.43 5.32
C LYS A 382 3.57 -6.07 5.82
N LEU A 383 3.57 -7.38 6.09
CA LEU A 383 2.40 -8.07 6.66
C LEU A 383 2.07 -7.55 8.08
N ASN A 384 3.10 -7.32 8.91
CA ASN A 384 2.94 -6.74 10.24
C ASN A 384 2.51 -5.27 10.17
N ASP A 385 3.14 -4.48 9.30
CA ASP A 385 2.81 -3.06 9.09
C ASP A 385 1.35 -2.88 8.66
N LEU A 386 0.83 -3.76 7.80
CA LEU A 386 -0.56 -3.74 7.37
C LEU A 386 -1.50 -3.93 8.56
N THR A 387 -1.17 -4.85 9.47
CA THR A 387 -1.94 -5.06 10.71
C THR A 387 -1.94 -3.80 11.57
N SER A 388 -0.76 -3.21 11.81
CA SER A 388 -0.64 -2.01 12.63
C SER A 388 -1.31 -0.78 12.00
N GLU A 389 -1.31 -0.66 10.67
CA GLU A 389 -1.93 0.45 9.95
C GLU A 389 -3.46 0.48 10.11
N TYR A 390 -4.09 -0.71 10.09
CA TYR A 390 -5.54 -0.88 10.13
C TYR A 390 -6.07 -1.41 11.46
N LEU A 391 -5.24 -1.51 12.51
CA LEU A 391 -5.63 -2.10 13.80
C LEU A 391 -6.89 -1.46 14.40
N VAL A 392 -7.03 -0.13 14.29
CA VAL A 392 -8.18 0.61 14.83
C VAL A 392 -9.45 0.32 14.04
N ALA A 393 -9.37 0.23 12.71
CA ALA A 393 -10.52 0.00 11.84
C ALA A 393 -10.92 -1.49 11.76
N HIS A 394 -9.94 -2.39 11.79
CA HIS A 394 -10.09 -3.83 11.57
C HIS A 394 -9.24 -4.64 12.57
N PRO A 395 -9.62 -4.73 13.86
CA PRO A 395 -8.83 -5.43 14.87
C PRO A 395 -8.60 -6.92 14.57
N PHE A 396 -9.49 -7.53 13.79
CA PHE A 396 -9.45 -8.94 13.40
C PHE A 396 -8.55 -9.23 12.17
N LEU A 397 -7.97 -8.20 11.53
CA LEU A 397 -7.25 -8.36 10.24
C LEU A 397 -6.15 -9.43 10.30
N ARG A 398 -5.36 -9.42 11.37
CA ARG A 398 -4.26 -10.40 11.57
C ARG A 398 -4.77 -11.83 11.60
N ASN A 399 -5.96 -12.06 12.17
CA ASN A 399 -6.57 -13.37 12.31
C ASN A 399 -7.11 -13.92 10.97
N LEU A 400 -7.14 -13.11 9.91
CA LEU A 400 -7.49 -13.55 8.56
C LEU A 400 -6.30 -14.12 7.78
N PHE A 401 -5.05 -13.77 8.11
CA PHE A 401 -3.87 -14.25 7.39
C PHE A 401 -3.68 -15.78 7.37
N PRO A 402 -4.03 -16.53 8.43
CA PRO A 402 -3.99 -18.00 8.39
C PRO A 402 -4.82 -18.61 7.25
N LEU A 403 -5.84 -17.93 6.74
CA LEU A 403 -6.64 -18.37 5.59
C LEU A 403 -5.84 -18.40 4.26
N PHE A 404 -4.64 -17.81 4.25
CA PHE A 404 -3.77 -17.70 3.08
C PHE A 404 -2.42 -18.39 3.26
N GLN A 405 -2.10 -18.82 4.49
CA GLN A 405 -0.79 -19.34 4.85
C GLN A 405 -0.50 -20.68 4.18
N ASN A 406 0.65 -20.79 3.53
CA ASN A 406 1.11 -21.94 2.75
C ASN A 406 0.09 -22.40 1.69
N THR A 407 -0.68 -21.45 1.15
CA THR A 407 -1.60 -21.69 0.05
C THR A 407 -1.22 -20.91 -1.21
N GLY A 408 -1.79 -21.22 -2.37
CA GLY A 408 -1.56 -20.47 -3.59
C GLY A 408 -2.03 -19.02 -3.51
N TYR A 409 -1.34 -18.12 -4.21
CA TYR A 409 -1.68 -16.70 -4.21
C TYR A 409 -2.94 -16.36 -5.01
N VAL A 410 -3.37 -17.21 -5.95
CA VAL A 410 -4.68 -17.09 -6.62
C VAL A 410 -5.72 -17.79 -5.76
N VAL A 411 -6.69 -17.03 -5.26
CA VAL A 411 -7.70 -17.48 -4.33
C VAL A 411 -9.07 -17.28 -4.96
N THR A 412 -9.82 -18.37 -5.11
CA THR A 412 -11.20 -18.28 -5.58
C THR A 412 -12.13 -17.95 -4.42
N ARG A 413 -13.27 -17.31 -4.73
CA ARG A 413 -14.32 -17.06 -3.75
C ARG A 413 -14.74 -18.35 -3.04
N ALA A 414 -14.92 -19.44 -3.77
CA ALA A 414 -15.30 -20.74 -3.20
C ALA A 414 -14.22 -21.32 -2.26
N ALA A 415 -12.94 -21.20 -2.62
CA ALA A 415 -11.85 -21.61 -1.73
C ALA A 415 -11.82 -20.76 -0.47
N LEU A 416 -11.95 -19.44 -0.60
CA LEU A 416 -12.00 -18.53 0.54
C LEU A 416 -13.21 -18.80 1.44
N THR A 417 -14.39 -19.11 0.87
CA THR A 417 -15.59 -19.52 1.62
C THR A 417 -15.28 -20.70 2.53
N ARG A 418 -14.74 -21.80 1.99
CA ARG A 418 -14.44 -23.01 2.78
C ARG A 418 -13.44 -22.73 3.90
N ARG A 419 -12.38 -21.96 3.59
CA ARG A 419 -11.36 -21.59 4.58
C ARG A 419 -11.96 -20.71 5.69
N PHE A 420 -12.82 -19.75 5.32
CA PHE A 420 -13.49 -18.88 6.26
C PHE A 420 -14.49 -19.64 7.14
N GLU A 421 -15.32 -20.51 6.58
CA GLU A 421 -16.28 -21.34 7.33
C GLU A 421 -15.58 -22.15 8.43
N ALA A 422 -14.39 -22.68 8.16
CA ALA A 422 -13.58 -23.42 9.14
C ALA A 422 -13.04 -22.54 10.28
N ALA A 423 -12.93 -21.22 10.09
CA ALA A 423 -12.42 -20.27 11.07
C ALA A 423 -13.51 -19.36 11.67
N ALA A 424 -14.72 -19.38 11.10
CA ALA A 424 -15.76 -18.40 11.38
C ALA A 424 -16.18 -18.41 12.86
N GLU A 425 -16.37 -19.59 13.46
CA GLU A 425 -16.79 -19.71 14.87
C GLU A 425 -15.77 -19.04 15.80
N THR A 426 -14.48 -19.30 15.62
CA THR A 426 -13.40 -18.67 16.39
C THR A 426 -13.35 -17.17 16.18
N LEU A 427 -13.44 -16.70 14.92
CA LEU A 427 -13.42 -15.26 14.63
C LEU A 427 -14.60 -14.52 15.26
N HIS A 428 -15.80 -15.09 15.23
CA HIS A 428 -16.98 -14.49 15.86
C HIS A 428 -16.90 -14.51 17.38
N HIS A 429 -16.28 -15.54 17.96
CA HIS A 429 -16.03 -15.62 19.40
C HIS A 429 -15.03 -14.56 19.88
N ASP A 430 -13.92 -14.40 19.17
CA ASP A 430 -12.84 -13.48 19.54
C ASP A 430 -13.22 -12.01 19.28
N PHE A 431 -14.06 -11.75 18.27
CA PHE A 431 -14.41 -10.40 17.82
C PHE A 431 -15.94 -10.20 17.65
N PRO A 432 -16.73 -10.38 18.72
CA PRO A 432 -18.20 -10.37 18.63
C PRO A 432 -18.77 -9.02 18.19
N ALA A 433 -18.08 -7.91 18.52
CA ALA A 433 -18.46 -6.57 18.09
C ALA A 433 -18.39 -6.34 16.57
N TYR A 434 -17.70 -7.23 15.85
CA TYR A 434 -17.45 -7.12 14.40
C TYR A 434 -18.20 -8.16 13.57
N ALA A 435 -19.22 -8.83 14.12
CA ALA A 435 -19.97 -9.88 13.44
C ALA A 435 -20.49 -9.47 12.05
N ASN A 436 -20.90 -8.21 11.87
CA ASN A 436 -21.36 -7.69 10.57
C ASN A 436 -20.23 -7.63 9.52
N ALA A 437 -19.01 -7.31 9.94
CA ALA A 437 -17.84 -7.28 9.08
C ALA A 437 -17.23 -8.69 8.86
N LEU A 438 -17.39 -9.59 9.84
CA LEU A 438 -16.97 -10.99 9.78
C LEU A 438 -17.98 -11.86 9.01
N THR A 439 -18.32 -11.41 7.81
CA THR A 439 -19.04 -12.20 6.80
C THR A 439 -18.12 -12.40 5.61
N LEU A 440 -18.38 -13.40 4.75
CA LEU A 440 -17.56 -13.60 3.56
C LEU A 440 -17.45 -12.33 2.68
N PRO A 441 -18.54 -11.60 2.38
CA PRO A 441 -18.43 -10.32 1.68
C PRO A 441 -17.61 -9.29 2.46
N GLY A 442 -17.87 -9.15 3.77
CA GLY A 442 -17.18 -8.17 4.61
C GLY A 442 -15.67 -8.41 4.70
N ILE A 443 -15.20 -9.66 4.87
CA ILE A 443 -13.77 -9.95 4.89
C ILE A 443 -13.12 -9.72 3.52
N ILE A 444 -13.83 -9.99 2.42
CA ILE A 444 -13.32 -9.72 1.06
C ILE A 444 -13.17 -8.22 0.87
N ASP A 445 -14.17 -7.43 1.26
CA ASP A 445 -14.14 -5.97 1.17
C ASP A 445 -13.01 -5.38 2.03
N VAL A 446 -12.82 -5.88 3.25
CA VAL A 446 -11.71 -5.49 4.12
C VAL A 446 -10.37 -5.84 3.48
N LEU A 447 -10.15 -7.10 3.09
CA LEU A 447 -8.88 -7.56 2.52
C LEU A 447 -8.55 -6.85 1.20
N HIS A 448 -9.55 -6.57 0.37
CA HIS A 448 -9.37 -5.76 -0.82
C HIS A 448 -9.04 -4.30 -0.46
N GLY A 449 -9.83 -3.66 0.41
CA GLY A 449 -9.67 -2.26 0.79
C GLY A 449 -8.32 -1.93 1.43
N VAL A 450 -7.74 -2.85 2.20
CA VAL A 450 -6.37 -2.69 2.74
C VAL A 450 -5.27 -2.99 1.71
N GLY A 451 -5.62 -3.44 0.50
CA GLY A 451 -4.70 -3.80 -0.58
C GLY A 451 -4.02 -5.15 -0.40
N PHE A 452 -4.56 -6.03 0.43
CA PHE A 452 -4.05 -7.40 0.62
C PHE A 452 -4.49 -8.33 -0.52
N LEU A 453 -5.76 -8.25 -0.91
CA LEU A 453 -6.32 -8.93 -2.08
C LEU A 453 -6.52 -7.95 -3.23
N GLY A 454 -6.13 -8.37 -4.43
CA GLY A 454 -6.56 -7.77 -5.68
C GLY A 454 -7.68 -8.60 -6.29
N VAL A 455 -8.53 -7.97 -7.09
CA VAL A 455 -9.62 -8.64 -7.80
C VAL A 455 -9.27 -8.78 -9.27
N ARG A 456 -9.48 -9.96 -9.85
CA ARG A 456 -9.29 -10.13 -11.30
C ARG A 456 -10.43 -9.48 -12.07
N ARG A 457 -10.09 -8.53 -12.95
CA ARG A 457 -11.01 -7.85 -13.87
C ARG A 457 -10.44 -7.93 -15.28
N GLY A 458 -11.05 -8.75 -16.12
CA GLY A 458 -10.49 -9.06 -17.43
C GLY A 458 -9.16 -9.82 -17.29
N ASN A 459 -8.10 -9.26 -17.86
CA ASN A 459 -6.73 -9.81 -17.81
C ASN A 459 -5.87 -9.24 -16.68
N ASP A 460 -6.37 -8.20 -16.01
CA ASP A 460 -5.62 -7.47 -15.00
C ASP A 460 -6.11 -7.83 -13.59
N VAL A 461 -5.24 -7.62 -12.62
CA VAL A 461 -5.56 -7.72 -11.20
C VAL A 461 -5.54 -6.31 -10.64
N VAL A 462 -6.69 -5.86 -10.16
CA VAL A 462 -6.87 -4.51 -9.62
C VAL A 462 -6.78 -4.58 -8.10
N TYR A 463 -5.90 -3.77 -7.51
CA TYR A 463 -5.79 -3.63 -6.05
C TYR A 463 -6.46 -2.34 -5.59
N ALA A 464 -6.80 -2.24 -4.30
CA ALA A 464 -7.36 -1.00 -3.76
C ALA A 464 -6.38 0.18 -3.92
N GLY A 465 -6.85 1.21 -4.59
CA GLY A 465 -6.09 2.42 -4.93
C GLY A 465 -6.14 2.78 -6.42
N ASP A 466 -6.32 1.78 -7.30
CA ASP A 466 -6.24 1.99 -8.75
C ASP A 466 -7.55 2.52 -9.35
N ASP A 467 -8.69 1.89 -9.07
CA ASP A 467 -9.98 2.22 -9.71
C ASP A 467 -11.11 2.61 -8.73
N GLY A 468 -10.90 2.46 -7.42
CA GLY A 468 -11.88 2.81 -6.38
C GLY A 468 -13.18 1.98 -6.39
N LEU A 469 -13.34 1.01 -7.29
CA LEU A 469 -14.54 0.19 -7.39
C LEU A 469 -14.57 -0.91 -6.32
N PRO A 470 -15.65 -1.02 -5.54
CA PRO A 470 -15.81 -2.09 -4.55
C PRO A 470 -15.90 -3.45 -5.24
N VAL A 471 -15.60 -4.51 -4.48
CA VAL A 471 -15.70 -5.88 -5.00
C VAL A 471 -17.15 -6.20 -5.30
N GLN A 472 -17.40 -6.71 -6.50
CA GLN A 472 -18.73 -7.08 -6.96
C GLN A 472 -19.07 -8.53 -6.57
N PRO A 473 -20.34 -8.86 -6.31
CA PRO A 473 -20.75 -10.21 -5.92
C PRO A 473 -20.39 -11.31 -6.94
N HIS A 474 -20.34 -10.95 -8.23
CA HIS A 474 -20.02 -11.87 -9.33
C HIS A 474 -18.52 -12.07 -9.56
N GLU A 475 -17.66 -11.29 -8.89
CA GLU A 475 -16.22 -11.48 -8.95
C GLU A 475 -15.84 -12.67 -8.08
N THR A 476 -15.20 -13.67 -8.69
CA THR A 476 -14.95 -14.99 -8.09
C THR A 476 -13.48 -15.31 -7.89
N GLU A 477 -12.58 -14.43 -8.32
CA GLU A 477 -11.14 -14.68 -8.27
C GLU A 477 -10.39 -13.47 -7.73
N PHE A 478 -9.52 -13.77 -6.76
CA PHE A 478 -8.70 -12.82 -6.05
C PHE A 478 -7.24 -13.24 -6.13
N GLN A 479 -6.33 -12.28 -5.98
CA GLN A 479 -4.92 -12.58 -5.82
C GLN A 479 -4.34 -11.89 -4.60
N VAL A 480 -3.61 -12.63 -3.77
CA VAL A 480 -2.78 -12.06 -2.71
C VAL A 480 -1.72 -11.16 -3.35
N HIS A 481 -1.58 -9.94 -2.85
CA HIS A 481 -0.60 -8.98 -3.35
C HIS A 481 0.83 -9.56 -3.26
N PRO A 482 1.69 -9.44 -4.30
CA PRO A 482 3.04 -10.00 -4.32
C PRO A 482 3.88 -9.67 -3.08
N CYS A 483 3.76 -8.44 -2.59
CA CYS A 483 4.32 -7.95 -1.32
C CYS A 483 4.19 -8.92 -0.13
N PHE A 484 3.08 -9.65 0.00
CA PHE A 484 2.82 -10.51 1.17
C PHE A 484 3.08 -12.00 0.91
N ARG A 485 3.28 -12.39 -0.35
CA ARG A 485 3.31 -13.80 -0.77
C ARG A 485 4.41 -14.59 -0.08
N VAL A 486 5.60 -14.01 0.07
CA VAL A 486 6.76 -14.70 0.65
C VAL A 486 6.55 -14.96 2.14
N ALA A 487 6.09 -13.96 2.91
CA ALA A 487 5.79 -14.11 4.33
C ALA A 487 4.69 -15.15 4.61
N LEU A 488 3.73 -15.27 3.69
CA LEU A 488 2.65 -16.26 3.79
C LEU A 488 3.05 -17.65 3.29
N GLY A 489 4.22 -17.82 2.66
CA GLY A 489 4.54 -19.05 1.93
C GLY A 489 3.72 -19.25 0.65
N ALA A 490 2.97 -18.23 0.22
CA ALA A 490 2.08 -18.24 -0.93
C ALA A 490 2.78 -17.90 -2.26
N THR A 491 3.84 -18.64 -2.58
CA THR A 491 4.75 -18.32 -3.70
C THR A 491 4.37 -18.94 -5.04
N THR A 492 3.33 -19.77 -5.09
CA THR A 492 2.82 -20.44 -6.30
C THR A 492 1.39 -20.01 -6.58
N ALA A 493 0.96 -20.06 -7.85
CA ALA A 493 -0.35 -19.56 -8.25
C ALA A 493 -1.49 -20.30 -7.55
N PHE A 494 -1.36 -21.61 -7.38
CA PHE A 494 -2.32 -22.47 -6.68
C PHE A 494 -1.58 -23.54 -5.88
N ASP A 495 -2.29 -24.24 -5.00
CA ASP A 495 -1.75 -25.28 -4.12
C ASP A 495 -1.20 -26.47 -4.93
N LEU A 496 0.04 -26.37 -5.42
CA LEU A 496 0.71 -27.44 -6.16
C LEU A 496 1.83 -28.05 -5.36
N ARG A 497 1.85 -29.38 -5.33
CA ARG A 497 3.13 -30.06 -5.12
C ARG A 497 3.97 -29.91 -6.39
N ARG A 498 5.20 -29.41 -6.25
CA ARG A 498 6.17 -29.38 -7.35
C ARG A 498 6.53 -30.81 -7.73
N TYR A 499 6.71 -31.06 -9.02
CA TYR A 499 7.28 -32.33 -9.46
C TYR A 499 8.76 -32.39 -9.08
N GLU A 500 9.14 -33.45 -8.38
CA GLU A 500 10.54 -33.76 -8.05
C GLU A 500 11.05 -34.85 -9.01
N PRO A 501 12.14 -34.59 -9.76
CA PRO A 501 12.70 -35.57 -10.68
C PRO A 501 13.15 -36.84 -9.94
N GLN A 502 12.93 -38.00 -10.55
CA GLN A 502 13.21 -39.29 -9.91
C GLN A 502 14.66 -39.76 -10.10
N PHE A 503 15.40 -39.14 -11.00
CA PHE A 503 16.84 -39.34 -11.15
C PHE A 503 17.59 -38.00 -11.19
N ALA A 504 18.61 -37.88 -10.34
CA ALA A 504 19.55 -36.78 -10.38
C ALA A 504 20.48 -36.92 -11.60
N ASP A 505 21.04 -35.81 -12.10
CA ASP A 505 21.98 -35.75 -13.23
C ASP A 505 23.07 -36.84 -13.08
N ALA A 506 22.86 -37.99 -13.71
CA ALA A 506 23.96 -38.87 -14.02
C ALA A 506 24.84 -38.06 -14.97
N ARG A 507 26.06 -37.72 -14.54
CA ARG A 507 27.11 -37.30 -15.47
C ARG A 507 27.15 -38.39 -16.54
N ILE A 508 26.54 -38.13 -17.69
CA ILE A 508 26.71 -38.96 -18.88
C ILE A 508 28.16 -38.72 -19.27
N SER A 509 29.05 -39.50 -18.64
CA SER A 509 30.43 -39.58 -19.05
C SER A 509 30.37 -40.01 -20.50
N SER A 510 30.80 -39.13 -21.40
CA SER A 510 30.97 -39.42 -22.81
C SER A 510 32.08 -40.46 -22.98
N GLY A 511 31.81 -41.69 -22.55
CA GLY A 511 32.58 -42.86 -22.92
C GLY A 511 32.10 -43.26 -24.30
N ASN A 512 33.00 -43.20 -25.28
CA ASN A 512 32.80 -43.75 -26.61
C ASN A 512 32.31 -45.20 -26.52
N TYR A 513 31.00 -45.39 -26.62
CA TYR A 513 30.39 -46.69 -26.85
C TYR A 513 29.68 -46.59 -28.20
N SER A 514 30.32 -47.12 -29.25
CA SER A 514 29.67 -47.31 -30.53
C SER A 514 28.57 -48.36 -30.37
N PRO A 515 27.29 -48.06 -30.67
CA PRO A 515 26.29 -49.10 -30.75
C PRO A 515 26.58 -49.90 -32.02
N GLY A 516 26.88 -51.19 -31.84
CA GLY A 516 26.85 -52.15 -32.92
C GLY A 516 25.46 -52.09 -33.58
N ALA A 517 25.44 -51.63 -34.83
CA ALA A 517 24.26 -51.65 -35.66
C ALA A 517 23.86 -53.09 -35.93
N SER A 518 22.87 -53.58 -35.18
CA SER A 518 22.03 -54.70 -35.58
C SER A 518 20.59 -54.22 -35.61
N GLY A 519 20.08 -54.03 -36.81
CA GLY A 519 18.70 -53.64 -37.07
C GLY A 519 17.71 -54.59 -36.40
N SER A 520 16.94 -54.04 -35.47
CA SER A 520 15.68 -54.59 -34.99
C SER A 520 14.83 -53.41 -34.54
N SER A 521 13.94 -52.95 -35.43
CA SER A 521 13.04 -51.82 -35.23
C SER A 521 11.84 -52.21 -34.36
N SER A 522 12.07 -52.75 -33.17
CA SER A 522 11.02 -52.95 -32.18
C SER A 522 11.38 -52.16 -30.93
N LEU A 523 10.68 -51.03 -30.71
CA LEU A 523 10.68 -50.34 -29.43
C LEU A 523 10.42 -51.38 -28.33
N ASN A 524 11.33 -51.46 -27.35
CA ASN A 524 11.15 -52.35 -26.22
C ASN A 524 9.94 -51.87 -25.37
N ARG A 525 9.48 -52.68 -24.42
CA ARG A 525 8.29 -52.34 -23.62
C ARG A 525 8.47 -50.99 -22.91
N ASP A 526 9.65 -50.76 -22.36
CA ASP A 526 10.01 -49.56 -21.61
C ASP A 526 9.93 -48.29 -22.47
N ASP A 527 10.47 -48.34 -23.69
CA ASP A 527 10.38 -47.26 -24.68
C ASP A 527 8.91 -46.95 -25.02
N ARG A 528 8.05 -47.97 -25.14
CA ARG A 528 6.61 -47.76 -25.40
C ARG A 528 5.89 -47.11 -24.23
N LEU A 529 6.26 -47.46 -22.99
CA LEU A 529 5.71 -46.88 -21.77
C LEU A 529 6.16 -45.42 -21.61
N LEU A 530 7.44 -45.10 -21.85
CA LEU A 530 7.96 -43.73 -21.84
C LEU A 530 7.33 -42.88 -22.95
N MET A 531 7.19 -43.41 -24.17
CA MET A 531 6.46 -42.73 -25.26
C MET A 531 4.98 -42.52 -24.93
N GLN A 532 4.35 -43.42 -24.18
CA GLN A 532 3.00 -43.21 -23.70
C GLN A 532 2.93 -42.08 -22.67
N LEU A 533 3.88 -42.02 -21.73
CA LEU A 533 3.97 -40.94 -20.76
C LEU A 533 4.18 -39.57 -21.42
N ALA A 534 5.08 -39.48 -22.40
CA ALA A 534 5.27 -38.26 -23.19
C ALA A 534 3.99 -37.83 -23.93
N ARG A 535 3.25 -38.79 -24.52
CA ARG A 535 1.95 -38.52 -25.16
C ARG A 535 0.90 -38.03 -24.16
N SER A 536 0.85 -38.62 -22.97
CA SER A 536 -0.02 -38.15 -21.88
C SER A 536 0.32 -36.73 -21.45
N CYS A 537 1.60 -36.37 -21.37
CA CYS A 537 2.03 -34.99 -21.07
C CYS A 537 1.57 -34.00 -22.16
N HIS A 538 1.84 -34.29 -23.44
CA HIS A 538 1.37 -33.46 -24.56
C HIS A 538 -0.16 -33.32 -24.59
N SER A 539 -0.86 -34.41 -24.28
CA SER A 539 -2.32 -34.46 -24.20
C SER A 539 -2.86 -33.52 -23.12
N ILE A 540 -2.22 -33.48 -21.94
CA ILE A 540 -2.54 -32.55 -20.86
C ILE A 540 -2.22 -31.12 -21.27
N LEU A 541 -1.03 -30.85 -21.82
CA LEU A 541 -0.62 -29.51 -22.29
C LEU A 541 -1.57 -28.95 -23.35
N ALA A 542 -2.01 -29.78 -24.31
CA ALA A 542 -2.99 -29.38 -25.31
C ALA A 542 -4.34 -29.00 -24.68
N GLN A 543 -4.77 -29.69 -23.62
CA GLN A 543 -5.98 -29.34 -22.90
C GLN A 543 -5.82 -28.04 -22.11
N VAL A 544 -4.68 -27.84 -21.45
CA VAL A 544 -4.33 -26.61 -20.73
C VAL A 544 -4.34 -25.41 -21.68
N GLY A 545 -3.77 -25.53 -22.88
CA GLY A 545 -3.77 -24.47 -23.88
C GLY A 545 -5.16 -24.13 -24.43
N ARG A 546 -6.10 -25.09 -24.44
CA ARG A 546 -7.51 -24.88 -24.87
C ARG A 546 -8.42 -24.37 -23.76
N ALA A 547 -8.00 -24.46 -22.50
CA ALA A 547 -8.80 -24.03 -21.36
C ALA A 547 -8.74 -22.51 -21.20
N VAL A 548 -9.58 -21.80 -21.98
CA VAL A 548 -9.66 -20.34 -22.02
C VAL A 548 -9.98 -19.72 -20.65
N GLY A 549 -10.71 -20.44 -19.80
CA GLY A 549 -11.03 -20.00 -18.44
C GLY A 549 -9.87 -20.08 -17.44
N LEU A 550 -8.75 -20.73 -17.78
CA LEU A 550 -7.56 -20.73 -16.92
C LEU A 550 -6.90 -19.36 -16.97
N THR A 551 -6.56 -18.84 -15.79
CA THR A 551 -5.70 -17.67 -15.67
C THR A 551 -4.34 -17.96 -16.28
N ARG A 552 -3.65 -16.92 -16.74
CA ARG A 552 -2.30 -17.04 -17.28
C ARG A 552 -1.37 -17.69 -16.26
N ASP A 553 -1.38 -17.23 -15.00
CA ASP A 553 -0.50 -17.75 -13.95
C ASP A 553 -0.75 -19.24 -13.65
N VAL A 554 -2.03 -19.66 -13.55
CA VAL A 554 -2.38 -21.07 -13.33
C VAL A 554 -2.00 -21.92 -14.54
N ARG A 555 -2.23 -21.41 -15.75
CA ARG A 555 -1.86 -22.08 -17.00
C ARG A 555 -0.35 -22.25 -17.11
N ASP A 556 0.40 -21.19 -16.87
CA ASP A 556 1.86 -21.16 -16.96
C ASP A 556 2.47 -22.08 -15.90
N GLU A 557 1.92 -22.12 -14.69
CA GLU A 557 2.37 -23.02 -13.63
C GLU A 557 2.05 -24.51 -13.96
N ILE A 558 0.84 -24.85 -14.41
CA ILE A 558 0.54 -26.23 -14.85
C ILE A 558 1.48 -26.61 -16.00
N THR A 559 1.64 -25.73 -16.97
CA THR A 559 2.50 -25.95 -18.13
C THR A 559 3.95 -26.20 -17.71
N LEU A 560 4.46 -25.40 -16.77
CA LEU A 560 5.79 -25.55 -16.19
C LEU A 560 5.95 -26.93 -15.53
N GLN A 561 5.02 -27.34 -14.68
CA GLN A 561 5.11 -28.64 -13.99
C GLN A 561 5.03 -29.82 -14.96
N ILE A 562 4.12 -29.80 -15.94
CA ILE A 562 4.03 -30.87 -16.95
C ILE A 562 5.28 -30.90 -17.85
N ASN A 563 5.84 -29.74 -18.20
CA ASN A 563 7.08 -29.67 -18.98
C ASN A 563 8.29 -30.21 -18.22
N ARG A 564 8.31 -30.14 -16.87
CA ARG A 564 9.37 -30.79 -16.07
C ARG A 564 9.33 -32.31 -16.22
N VAL A 565 8.14 -32.91 -16.15
CA VAL A 565 7.94 -34.35 -16.40
C VAL A 565 8.37 -34.71 -17.82
N LEU A 566 7.96 -33.92 -18.82
CA LEU A 566 8.30 -34.16 -20.21
C LEU A 566 9.82 -34.04 -20.48
N ALA A 567 10.48 -33.06 -19.85
CA ALA A 567 11.91 -32.88 -19.96
C ALA A 567 12.69 -34.06 -19.36
N GLU A 568 12.21 -34.64 -18.25
CA GLU A 568 12.79 -35.84 -17.67
C GLU A 568 12.65 -37.05 -18.60
N VAL A 569 11.45 -37.29 -19.16
CA VAL A 569 11.23 -38.39 -20.10
C VAL A 569 12.09 -38.25 -21.36
N ASN A 570 12.22 -37.04 -21.90
CA ASN A 570 13.01 -36.77 -23.12
C ASN A 570 14.53 -36.90 -22.91
N ARG A 571 15.01 -36.93 -21.66
CA ARG A 571 16.43 -37.16 -21.35
C ARG A 571 16.84 -38.63 -21.45
N ILE A 572 15.89 -39.56 -21.54
CA ILE A 572 16.16 -41.00 -21.59
C ILE A 572 16.25 -41.45 -23.06
N PRO A 573 17.44 -41.83 -23.57
CA PRO A 573 17.54 -42.36 -24.93
C PRO A 573 16.76 -43.67 -25.09
N PRO A 574 16.25 -43.98 -26.30
CA PRO A 574 15.61 -45.26 -26.57
C PRO A 574 16.52 -46.44 -26.20
N GLY A 575 16.00 -47.39 -25.44
CA GLY A 575 16.74 -48.56 -24.95
C GLY A 575 17.68 -48.30 -23.77
N ALA A 576 17.79 -47.05 -23.26
CA ALA A 576 18.75 -46.70 -22.22
C ALA A 576 18.16 -46.71 -20.80
N ALA A 577 16.85 -46.95 -20.62
CA ALA A 577 16.18 -46.89 -19.31
C ALA A 577 16.88 -47.75 -18.24
N ALA A 578 17.18 -49.01 -18.57
CA ALA A 578 17.92 -49.91 -17.69
C ALA A 578 19.36 -49.43 -17.40
N SER A 579 20.03 -48.80 -18.37
CA SER A 579 21.41 -48.29 -18.20
C SER A 579 21.51 -47.06 -17.30
N VAL A 580 20.41 -46.31 -17.17
CA VAL A 580 20.28 -45.15 -16.26
C VAL A 580 19.74 -45.58 -14.89
N GLY A 581 19.49 -46.90 -14.69
CA GLY A 581 18.98 -47.44 -13.43
C GLY A 581 17.51 -47.10 -13.15
N LEU A 582 16.74 -46.76 -14.19
CA LEU A 582 15.34 -46.38 -14.07
C LEU A 582 14.43 -47.61 -14.14
N ASP A 583 13.65 -47.84 -13.08
CA ASP A 583 12.48 -48.72 -13.16
C ASP A 583 11.34 -47.95 -13.84
N VAL A 584 11.02 -48.31 -15.08
CA VAL A 584 10.03 -47.60 -15.89
C VAL A 584 8.61 -47.79 -15.38
N ASP A 585 8.28 -48.95 -14.80
CA ASP A 585 6.96 -49.21 -14.22
C ASP A 585 6.77 -48.35 -12.95
N ASP A 586 7.77 -48.31 -12.07
CA ASP A 586 7.76 -47.44 -10.88
C ASP A 586 7.72 -45.95 -11.26
N HIS A 587 8.48 -45.55 -12.28
CA HIS A 587 8.50 -44.18 -12.78
C HIS A 587 7.13 -43.72 -13.29
N LEU A 588 6.45 -44.59 -14.06
CA LEU A 588 5.09 -44.33 -14.54
C LEU A 588 4.09 -44.25 -13.38
N LEU A 589 4.18 -45.13 -12.39
CA LEU A 589 3.26 -45.15 -11.25
C LEU A 589 3.45 -43.93 -10.35
N THR A 590 4.69 -43.54 -10.06
CA THR A 590 5.02 -42.34 -9.29
C THR A 590 4.56 -41.07 -10.02
N THR A 591 4.76 -40.99 -11.34
CA THR A 591 4.24 -39.88 -12.16
C THR A 591 2.71 -39.86 -12.22
N ALA A 592 2.07 -41.02 -12.30
CA ALA A 592 0.60 -41.13 -12.25
C ALA A 592 0.05 -40.76 -10.86
N HIS A 593 0.78 -41.03 -9.78
CA HIS A 593 0.44 -40.57 -8.43
C HIS A 593 0.57 -39.04 -8.33
N TYR A 594 1.66 -38.47 -8.86
CA TYR A 594 1.83 -37.03 -8.98
C TYR A 594 0.65 -36.36 -9.72
N PHE A 595 0.29 -36.85 -10.91
CA PHE A 595 -0.87 -36.36 -11.67
C PHE A 595 -2.21 -36.54 -10.94
N THR A 596 -2.36 -37.60 -10.12
CA THR A 596 -3.54 -37.78 -9.28
C THR A 596 -3.66 -36.65 -8.26
N ASN A 597 -2.56 -36.31 -7.60
CA ASN A 597 -2.50 -35.21 -6.63
C ASN A 597 -2.74 -33.86 -7.32
N LEU A 598 -2.15 -33.64 -8.51
CA LEU A 598 -2.40 -32.46 -9.34
C LEU A 598 -3.90 -32.31 -9.67
N ALA A 599 -4.57 -33.36 -10.12
CA ALA A 599 -6.00 -33.31 -10.42
C ALA A 599 -6.85 -33.03 -9.17
N ALA A 600 -6.50 -33.62 -8.02
CA ALA A 600 -7.17 -33.35 -6.75
C ALA A 600 -6.98 -31.89 -6.29
N GLN A 601 -5.77 -31.36 -6.42
CA GLN A 601 -5.44 -29.97 -6.09
C GLN A 601 -6.17 -28.96 -7.00
N LEU A 602 -6.23 -29.23 -8.30
CA LEU A 602 -7.00 -28.43 -9.26
C LEU A 602 -8.48 -28.36 -8.87
N ARG A 603 -9.07 -29.45 -8.38
CA ARG A 603 -10.46 -29.46 -7.87
C ARG A 603 -10.62 -28.75 -6.53
N ALA A 604 -9.68 -28.97 -5.61
CA ALA A 604 -9.66 -28.33 -4.30
C ALA A 604 -9.54 -26.80 -4.40
N GLY A 605 -9.14 -26.25 -5.55
CA GLY A 605 -9.19 -24.83 -5.87
C GLY A 605 -10.60 -24.24 -6.04
N GLY A 606 -11.67 -25.05 -6.01
CA GLY A 606 -13.08 -24.59 -6.00
C GLY A 606 -13.62 -24.11 -7.35
N LEU A 607 -13.20 -24.74 -8.44
CA LEU A 607 -13.45 -24.29 -9.81
C LEU A 607 -14.25 -25.33 -10.59
N GLU A 608 -15.55 -25.44 -10.31
CA GLU A 608 -16.32 -26.59 -10.78
C GLU A 608 -16.92 -26.45 -12.19
N GLU A 609 -17.20 -25.25 -12.74
CA GLU A 609 -17.78 -25.19 -14.11
C GLU A 609 -17.33 -24.03 -15.02
N SER A 610 -16.95 -22.85 -14.51
CA SER A 610 -16.75 -21.64 -15.36
C SER A 610 -15.31 -21.30 -15.76
N THR A 611 -14.29 -21.97 -15.22
CA THR A 611 -12.87 -21.60 -15.41
C THR A 611 -12.05 -22.62 -16.19
N GLY A 612 -12.65 -23.67 -16.75
CA GLY A 612 -11.95 -24.69 -17.54
C GLY A 612 -10.97 -25.58 -16.73
N VAL A 613 -10.76 -25.32 -15.44
CA VAL A 613 -9.95 -26.16 -14.53
C VAL A 613 -10.53 -27.57 -14.42
N GLY A 614 -11.86 -27.70 -14.36
CA GLY A 614 -12.54 -29.00 -14.31
C GLY A 614 -12.22 -29.88 -15.52
N ASP A 615 -12.15 -29.30 -16.72
CA ASP A 615 -11.77 -30.02 -17.94
C ASP A 615 -10.31 -30.45 -17.94
N VAL A 616 -9.41 -29.60 -17.43
CA VAL A 616 -8.00 -29.98 -17.26
C VAL A 616 -7.87 -31.10 -16.23
N ALA A 617 -8.52 -30.99 -15.07
CA ALA A 617 -8.48 -32.02 -14.03
C ALA A 617 -9.04 -33.36 -14.55
N ARG A 618 -10.18 -33.34 -15.26
CA ARG A 618 -10.74 -34.54 -15.90
C ARG A 618 -9.77 -35.14 -16.91
N ARG A 619 -9.12 -34.32 -17.73
CA ARG A 619 -8.12 -34.79 -18.69
C ARG A 619 -6.92 -35.44 -18.01
N VAL A 620 -6.40 -34.82 -16.96
CA VAL A 620 -5.30 -35.38 -16.16
C VAL A 620 -5.69 -36.75 -15.62
N GLU A 621 -6.90 -36.93 -15.10
CA GLU A 621 -7.35 -38.25 -14.63
C GLU A 621 -7.54 -39.29 -15.71
N GLU A 622 -8.05 -38.90 -16.89
CA GLU A 622 -8.14 -39.80 -18.04
C GLU A 622 -6.76 -40.36 -18.41
N GLU A 623 -5.74 -39.50 -18.41
CA GLU A 623 -4.36 -39.88 -18.66
C GLU A 623 -3.78 -40.72 -17.51
N VAL A 624 -4.06 -40.40 -16.24
CA VAL A 624 -3.67 -41.24 -15.08
C VAL A 624 -4.23 -42.65 -15.20
N ARG A 625 -5.53 -42.79 -15.52
CA ARG A 625 -6.16 -44.10 -15.71
C ARG A 625 -5.49 -44.86 -16.86
N ARG A 626 -5.09 -44.16 -17.92
CA ARG A 626 -4.38 -44.75 -19.08
C ARG A 626 -2.97 -45.21 -18.70
N LEU A 627 -2.22 -44.41 -17.94
CA LEU A 627 -0.88 -44.76 -17.45
C LEU A 627 -0.90 -45.97 -16.51
N ARG A 628 -1.80 -45.98 -15.52
CA ARG A 628 -1.94 -47.10 -14.56
C ARG A 628 -2.30 -48.42 -15.24
N ARG A 629 -3.16 -48.39 -16.28
CA ARG A 629 -3.49 -49.59 -17.06
C ARG A 629 -2.29 -50.13 -17.83
N SER A 630 -1.44 -49.25 -18.37
CA SER A 630 -0.27 -49.67 -19.14
C SER A 630 0.85 -50.24 -18.26
N ALA A 631 1.03 -49.70 -17.05
CA ALA A 631 1.94 -50.29 -16.06
C ALA A 631 1.38 -51.60 -15.47
N GLY A 632 0.07 -51.64 -15.17
CA GLY A 632 -0.62 -52.76 -14.51
C GLY A 632 -0.99 -53.96 -15.38
N GLY A 633 -0.68 -53.96 -16.68
CA GLY A 633 -0.95 -55.09 -17.60
C GLY A 633 -0.17 -56.39 -17.32
N SER A 634 0.44 -56.52 -16.15
CA SER A 634 1.38 -57.59 -15.78
C SER A 634 0.77 -58.77 -14.99
N TYR A 635 -0.48 -58.69 -14.49
CA TYR A 635 -1.08 -59.77 -13.67
C TYR A 635 -2.25 -60.56 -14.30
N GLY A 636 -2.45 -60.48 -15.61
CA GLY A 636 -3.65 -61.03 -16.25
C GLY A 636 -3.43 -61.68 -17.62
N SER A 637 -2.44 -62.55 -17.78
CA SER A 637 -2.42 -63.49 -18.92
C SER A 637 -1.53 -64.70 -18.65
N SER A 638 -2.06 -65.65 -17.88
CA SER A 638 -1.60 -67.05 -17.87
C SER A 638 -2.83 -67.94 -17.97
N GLY A 639 -3.46 -67.96 -19.14
CA GLY A 639 -4.40 -69.01 -19.50
C GLY A 639 -3.60 -70.18 -20.05
N ASP A 640 -3.30 -71.17 -19.20
CA ASP A 640 -2.77 -72.45 -19.66
C ASP A 640 -3.86 -73.19 -20.45
N SER A 641 -3.64 -73.25 -21.76
CA SER A 641 -4.32 -74.16 -22.67
C SER A 641 -3.34 -75.28 -23.08
N SER A 642 -3.45 -76.42 -22.40
CA SER A 642 -3.01 -77.75 -22.84
C SER A 642 -3.68 -78.76 -21.88
N GLY A 643 -4.55 -79.68 -22.25
CA GLY A 643 -4.58 -80.50 -23.47
C GLY A 643 -4.44 -81.96 -23.02
N TYR A 644 -5.55 -82.58 -22.62
CA TYR A 644 -6.02 -83.97 -22.85
C TYR A 644 -7.17 -84.32 -21.90
#